data_AF-A0A3D4Q3H1-F1
#
_entry.id   AF-A0A3D4Q3H1-F1
#
_cell.length_a   1.000
_cell.length_b   1.000
_cell.length_c   1.000
_cell.angle_alpha   90.00
_cell.angle_beta   90.00
_cell.angle_gamma   90.00
#
_symmetry.space_group_name_H-M   'P 1'
#
loop_
_entity.id
_entity.type
_entity.pdbx_description
1 polymer ?
#
loop_
_entity_poly.entity_id
_entity_poly.type
_entity_poly.pdbx_seq_one_letter_code
_entity_poly.pdbx_strand_id
1 'polypeptide(L)'
;MNSSSEASFSSTASSSSAANAQDWVNVKIGGGGYVPGLVFHPTTANLLFARTDIGGAYRWNHDATEWTPITDSFGVTEGRYMGSETMALDPTDDNKVYMSNGLYIGDGNGRLSISSDRGDTWTHVQLPFPVGSNHQGRAIGERMMVDPNLPSTLFYGTRTAGLWKSTDSGLTWSQVTSLSPVVMAESDYSGGELWLTRPMGVGIVLFDTSSVGGGSATQSIYATVSPDYAEIADLPHNIYKSSDGGQSWVGVETPISGYHIPHMTRAADGMLYVAFTMGAGPGAGGPSRLYKYDGSTWTLLKSYDPTQWTSFGFGGLSVSGTGATTRIALGITNSWGLWDGVPVVALSDDAGATWREISGFKPHVPDGHVSGWIDDVEIDPSNPDHILHVHGGGVWHTMNASDPDPIWYEMIEGIEETASVAMVTPPAGAPYYLLNSSMDIGTQVHTSLTTTPTLGPKGNLALGTAHSVDMAWSNPEYIATIGHPAGNAPGSYSLDAGVTWSAFPSFPPGLEGNYSGQSNVAVSAPGQLVWAQSNSIPYYTTDNGVSWHVTNLPALVTGIGVNRGYHMAADRQNPDIVYAYDHGGAWWRASDAKFFYSHDGGQTFIQSTDSALTLRGNYFHDTSIAVNPYVEGEVWIADGNSLFRSTDSGVTWVKLTAMQSVWDGRDPSWQAPVMFGAEAVALGVPAPDSAYSATVFMGGTVNGIYGAYRSDDMGETWVRINDDNNQFGGIGHMAADHNVYGRVFFSGGGRGVLYNIEAGSSSESSSSSQTSSSSESSSSSQASSSSQASSSSEASSSSQMISSSEAALSSAISSSSQISSSSEASLSSAMSSSSQGSSSGANSPLPTPTYGFNLGNTFESTWGFPSPTQAVFTTAANAGFNAVRIPCAWNFNADPVTYQINPAYMAQVKQAVDWSIAAGMHVVINIHWDGGWMENNIGNTVDPEIDAKMHSYWTQIATAFAGYDNRLLFAAANEPNAHNPTQMNTLMAYYQTFVNAVRAVGGNNTNRWLVLQGGGHFSWLTTMPIDSTPDRIMVEYHNYTPSLFTIIHTDQSWGNTKYFWGSAYHYAGNPSRNVGFPAEGYTDSEFQLLKEQYVDKGIPVLIGEFQAAGKSYL
;
A
#
# COMPACT_ATOMS: atom_id res chain seq x y z
N MET A 1 61.98 15.96 -31.50
CA MET A 1 62.05 16.42 -32.90
C MET A 1 60.73 16.08 -33.56
N ASN A 2 60.00 17.12 -34.01
CA ASN A 2 59.04 17.23 -35.13
C ASN A 2 58.35 15.95 -35.68
N SER A 3 57.02 15.84 -35.56
CA SER A 3 55.96 16.17 -36.58
C SER A 3 55.98 15.21 -37.78
N SER A 4 54.92 14.62 -38.34
CA SER A 4 53.47 14.87 -38.55
C SER A 4 52.92 13.56 -39.21
N SER A 5 51.65 13.17 -39.27
CA SER A 5 50.43 13.88 -39.69
C SER A 5 49.20 13.01 -39.39
N GLU A 6 48.16 13.64 -38.84
CA GLU A 6 46.79 13.12 -38.79
C GLU A 6 46.16 13.13 -40.19
N ALA A 7 45.32 12.13 -40.46
CA ALA A 7 44.22 12.22 -41.41
C ALA A 7 42.96 11.72 -40.70
N SER A 8 42.10 12.67 -40.38
CA SER A 8 40.80 12.52 -39.73
C SER A 8 39.80 11.76 -40.60
N PHE A 9 39.22 10.68 -40.07
CA PHE A 9 37.87 10.26 -40.45
C PHE A 9 36.93 10.64 -39.31
N SER A 10 36.19 11.72 -39.54
CA SER A 10 35.03 12.12 -38.77
C SER A 10 33.90 11.11 -39.04
N SER A 11 33.73 10.12 -38.18
CA SER A 11 32.41 9.51 -37.98
C SER A 11 31.66 10.41 -37.00
N THR A 12 30.79 11.26 -37.53
CA THR A 12 29.77 11.94 -36.75
C THR A 12 28.98 10.89 -35.98
N ALA A 13 29.27 10.74 -34.69
CA ALA A 13 28.34 10.16 -33.76
C ALA A 13 27.07 11.02 -33.83
N SER A 14 26.05 10.54 -34.52
CA SER A 14 24.71 11.01 -34.25
C SER A 14 24.46 10.64 -32.80
N SER A 15 24.40 11.65 -31.93
CA SER A 15 23.79 11.54 -30.62
C SER A 15 22.40 10.97 -30.85
N SER A 16 22.24 9.65 -30.67
CA SER A 16 20.93 9.05 -30.51
C SER A 16 20.33 9.73 -29.29
N SER A 17 19.27 10.50 -29.54
CA SER A 17 18.42 11.12 -28.54
C SER A 17 18.27 10.20 -27.32
N ALA A 18 18.57 10.72 -26.12
CA ALA A 18 18.12 10.11 -24.88
C ALA A 18 16.62 9.82 -25.05
N ALA A 19 16.25 8.54 -25.03
CA ALA A 19 14.85 8.15 -24.99
C ALA A 19 14.25 8.75 -23.70
N ASN A 20 13.05 9.32 -23.79
CA ASN A 20 12.33 9.75 -22.60
C ASN A 20 12.18 8.52 -21.70
N ALA A 21 12.78 8.56 -20.51
CA ALA A 21 12.47 7.58 -19.47
C ALA A 21 10.95 7.52 -19.32
N GLN A 22 10.38 6.32 -19.33
CA GLN A 22 8.96 6.15 -19.05
C GLN A 22 8.76 6.17 -17.53
N ASP A 23 7.67 6.76 -17.07
CA ASP A 23 7.32 6.75 -15.65
C ASP A 23 7.03 5.30 -15.22
N TRP A 24 7.64 4.88 -14.11
CA TRP A 24 7.45 3.56 -13.51
C TRP A 24 6.58 3.69 -12.28
N VAL A 25 5.64 2.77 -12.14
CA VAL A 25 4.73 2.69 -10.99
C VAL A 25 4.56 1.25 -10.56
N ASN A 26 4.15 1.04 -9.32
CA ASN A 26 3.80 -0.28 -8.84
C ASN A 26 2.42 -0.73 -9.34
N VAL A 27 2.27 -2.03 -9.61
CA VAL A 27 0.96 -2.68 -9.57
C VAL A 27 0.51 -2.69 -8.11
N LYS A 28 -0.67 -2.15 -7.86
CA LYS A 28 -1.19 -2.02 -6.49
C LYS A 28 -1.42 -3.39 -5.85
N ILE A 29 -0.71 -3.66 -4.77
CA ILE A 29 -0.99 -4.75 -3.83
C ILE A 29 -1.32 -4.11 -2.47
N GLY A 30 -0.47 -3.19 -2.03
CA GLY A 30 -0.55 -2.51 -0.74
C GLY A 30 0.19 -3.31 0.33
N GLY A 31 1.36 -2.80 0.75
CA GLY A 31 2.20 -3.43 1.75
C GLY A 31 2.72 -4.79 1.30
N GLY A 32 2.32 -5.84 2.03
CA GLY A 32 2.59 -7.24 1.68
C GLY A 32 3.97 -7.77 2.10
N GLY A 33 4.79 -6.93 2.74
CA GLY A 33 6.04 -7.30 3.41
C GLY A 33 6.15 -6.63 4.78
N TYR A 34 7.26 -6.91 5.48
CA TYR A 34 7.40 -6.55 6.87
C TYR A 34 8.13 -5.21 7.05
N VAL A 35 7.46 -4.29 7.74
CA VAL A 35 8.02 -3.03 8.24
C VAL A 35 8.54 -3.21 9.67
N PRO A 36 9.85 -3.40 9.91
CA PRO A 36 10.43 -3.58 11.23
C PRO A 36 10.68 -2.28 12.03
N GLY A 37 10.46 -1.10 11.45
CA GLY A 37 10.70 0.16 12.17
C GLY A 37 10.14 1.41 11.50
N LEU A 38 9.61 2.30 12.33
CA LEU A 38 9.11 3.63 12.02
C LEU A 38 9.93 4.66 12.78
N VAL A 39 10.31 5.77 12.15
CA VAL A 39 11.11 6.81 12.81
C VAL A 39 10.55 8.19 12.50
N PHE A 40 9.94 8.83 13.51
CA PHE A 40 9.52 10.22 13.44
C PHE A 40 10.70 11.16 13.62
N HIS A 41 10.71 12.25 12.86
CA HIS A 41 11.57 13.38 13.18
C HIS A 41 11.10 14.03 14.49
N PRO A 42 11.97 14.21 15.50
CA PRO A 42 11.54 14.62 16.83
C PRO A 42 11.07 16.08 16.90
N THR A 43 11.39 16.91 15.91
CA THR A 43 11.11 18.36 15.92
C THR A 43 10.35 18.86 14.68
N THR A 44 10.12 18.02 13.67
CA THR A 44 9.43 18.38 12.43
C THR A 44 8.16 17.55 12.32
N ALA A 45 7.02 18.19 12.48
CA ALA A 45 5.72 17.52 12.38
C ALA A 45 5.56 16.83 11.03
N ASN A 46 4.87 15.69 11.02
CA ASN A 46 4.57 14.87 9.85
C ASN A 46 5.78 14.27 9.09
N LEU A 47 7.02 14.52 9.53
CA LEU A 47 8.19 13.89 8.92
C LEU A 47 8.43 12.52 9.56
N LEU A 48 8.14 11.48 8.79
CA LEU A 48 8.17 10.08 9.22
C LEU A 48 8.85 9.23 8.15
N PHE A 49 9.67 8.28 8.59
CA PHE A 49 10.31 7.29 7.74
C PHE A 49 9.91 5.87 8.16
N ALA A 50 9.87 4.97 7.19
CA ALA A 50 9.72 3.54 7.42
C ALA A 50 10.93 2.83 6.81
N ARG A 51 11.58 1.96 7.59
CA ARG A 51 12.57 1.01 7.06
C ARG A 51 11.91 -0.34 6.86
N THR A 52 12.33 -1.04 5.81
CA THR A 52 11.83 -2.37 5.47
C THR A 52 12.94 -3.41 5.49
N ASP A 53 12.58 -4.69 5.67
CA ASP A 53 13.60 -5.72 5.83
C ASP A 53 14.25 -6.13 4.50
N ILE A 54 13.50 -6.10 3.40
CA ILE A 54 14.01 -6.40 2.04
C ILE A 54 13.76 -5.30 1.02
N GLY A 55 12.71 -4.48 1.17
CA GLY A 55 12.17 -3.65 0.08
C GLY A 55 12.53 -2.17 0.11
N GLY A 56 13.67 -1.80 0.70
CA GLY A 56 14.13 -0.42 0.75
C GLY A 56 13.70 0.35 2.00
N ALA A 57 13.49 1.66 1.81
CA ALA A 57 12.95 2.55 2.82
C ALA A 57 11.98 3.54 2.17
N TYR A 58 11.12 4.13 3.00
CA TYR A 58 10.07 5.05 2.57
C TYR A 58 10.04 6.31 3.44
N ARG A 59 9.62 7.43 2.85
CA ARG A 59 9.30 8.68 3.54
C ARG A 59 7.80 8.95 3.41
N TRP A 60 7.14 9.30 4.51
CA TRP A 60 5.73 9.69 4.48
C TRP A 60 5.55 11.04 3.77
N ASN A 61 4.62 11.10 2.82
CA ASN A 61 4.13 12.32 2.19
C ASN A 61 2.75 12.65 2.75
N HIS A 62 2.70 13.60 3.68
CA HIS A 62 1.48 13.98 4.37
C HIS A 62 0.40 14.55 3.44
N ASP A 63 0.79 15.35 2.46
CA ASP A 63 -0.16 16.02 1.57
C ASP A 63 -0.83 15.04 0.59
N ALA A 64 -0.08 14.02 0.15
CA ALA A 64 -0.59 12.96 -0.73
C ALA A 64 -1.16 11.76 0.05
N THR A 65 -0.98 11.72 1.37
CA THR A 65 -1.38 10.60 2.24
C THR A 65 -0.82 9.24 1.80
N GLU A 66 0.44 9.23 1.36
CA GLU A 66 1.12 8.04 0.85
C GLU A 66 2.60 8.00 1.25
N TRP A 67 3.20 6.83 1.15
CA TRP A 67 4.63 6.60 1.32
C TRP A 67 5.37 6.76 -0.01
N THR A 68 6.43 7.56 -0.02
CA THR A 68 7.34 7.70 -1.15
C THR A 68 8.53 6.76 -0.98
N PRO A 69 8.80 5.82 -1.90
CA PRO A 69 10.02 5.02 -1.87
C PRO A 69 11.25 5.91 -2.10
N ILE A 70 12.29 5.73 -1.29
CA ILE A 70 13.51 6.58 -1.33
C ILE A 70 14.77 5.78 -1.67
N THR A 71 14.61 4.57 -2.24
CA THR A 71 15.72 3.67 -2.58
C THR A 71 15.60 3.06 -3.98
N ASP A 72 14.66 3.52 -4.81
CA ASP A 72 14.38 2.93 -6.12
C ASP A 72 15.50 3.17 -7.14
N SER A 73 16.46 4.06 -6.86
CA SER A 73 17.67 4.26 -7.65
C SER A 73 18.76 3.20 -7.42
N PHE A 74 18.63 2.34 -6.39
CA PHE A 74 19.64 1.33 -6.11
C PHE A 74 19.64 0.25 -7.21
N GLY A 75 20.81 0.05 -7.83
CA GLY A 75 21.01 -0.88 -8.95
C GLY A 75 20.98 -2.36 -8.57
N VAL A 76 21.03 -3.25 -9.57
CA VAL A 76 21.12 -4.71 -9.37
C VAL A 76 22.33 -5.12 -8.51
N THR A 77 23.48 -4.45 -8.69
CA THR A 77 24.68 -4.70 -7.89
C THR A 77 24.55 -4.22 -6.45
N GLU A 78 23.52 -3.43 -6.19
CA GLU A 78 23.16 -2.86 -4.91
C GLU A 78 21.92 -3.50 -4.31
N GLY A 79 21.34 -4.55 -4.94
CA GLY A 79 20.10 -5.18 -4.48
C GLY A 79 20.16 -5.67 -3.02
N ARG A 80 21.33 -6.13 -2.56
CA ARG A 80 21.55 -6.48 -1.14
C ARG A 80 21.40 -5.31 -0.16
N TYR A 81 21.47 -4.08 -0.66
CA TYR A 81 21.32 -2.86 0.11
C TYR A 81 19.90 -2.29 0.07
N MET A 82 18.94 -2.99 -0.55
CA MET A 82 17.53 -2.70 -0.36
C MET A 82 17.10 -2.99 1.09
N GLY A 83 17.75 -3.94 1.74
CA GLY A 83 17.52 -4.20 3.17
C GLY A 83 18.02 -3.07 4.07
N SER A 84 17.15 -2.52 4.92
CA SER A 84 17.44 -1.37 5.80
C SER A 84 17.40 -1.77 7.27
N GLU A 85 18.57 -1.85 7.94
CA GLU A 85 18.66 -2.38 9.31
C GLU A 85 18.28 -1.34 10.38
N THR A 86 18.75 -0.10 10.23
CA THR A 86 18.46 0.98 11.17
C THR A 86 18.47 2.33 10.46
N MET A 87 17.68 3.27 10.98
CA MET A 87 17.65 4.66 10.55
C MET A 87 17.88 5.60 11.72
N ALA A 88 18.62 6.67 11.48
CA ALA A 88 18.85 7.73 12.45
C ALA A 88 18.63 9.10 11.80
N LEU A 89 17.96 9.99 12.52
CA LEU A 89 17.65 11.34 12.07
C LEU A 89 18.47 12.35 12.88
N ASP A 90 18.88 13.45 12.23
CA ASP A 90 19.51 14.57 12.93
C ASP A 90 18.42 15.48 13.52
N PRO A 91 18.25 15.54 14.86
CA PRO A 91 17.18 16.32 15.47
C PRO A 91 17.30 17.84 15.27
N THR A 92 18.44 18.30 14.74
CA THR A 92 18.75 19.72 14.48
C THR A 92 18.73 20.10 13.00
N ASP A 93 18.67 19.12 12.09
CA ASP A 93 18.57 19.32 10.64
C ASP A 93 17.67 18.24 10.03
N ASP A 94 16.42 18.62 9.77
CA ASP A 94 15.40 17.70 9.27
C ASP A 94 15.60 17.26 7.81
N ASN A 95 16.67 17.70 7.15
CA ASN A 95 17.08 17.17 5.84
C ASN A 95 18.03 15.99 5.96
N LYS A 96 18.66 15.79 7.12
CA LYS A 96 19.71 14.79 7.33
C LYS A 96 19.13 13.47 7.81
N VAL A 97 19.32 12.44 6.99
CA VAL A 97 18.89 11.07 7.26
C VAL A 97 20.06 10.14 7.07
N TYR A 98 20.25 9.23 8.01
CA TYR A 98 21.25 8.17 7.98
C TYR A 98 20.55 6.83 7.98
N MET A 99 20.92 5.94 7.07
CA MET A 99 20.33 4.60 6.95
C MET A 99 21.44 3.59 6.76
N SER A 100 21.45 2.50 7.53
CA SER A 100 22.35 1.38 7.25
C SER A 100 21.67 0.34 6.37
N ASN A 101 22.42 -0.15 5.39
CA ASN A 101 21.89 -1.09 4.41
C ASN A 101 22.72 -2.38 4.32
N GLY A 102 22.02 -3.50 4.22
CA GLY A 102 22.54 -4.85 4.02
C GLY A 102 21.60 -5.93 4.54
N LEU A 103 21.22 -6.88 3.67
CA LEU A 103 20.28 -7.96 3.99
C LEU A 103 20.82 -8.93 5.04
N TYR A 104 22.03 -9.47 4.81
CA TYR A 104 22.59 -10.52 5.65
C TYR A 104 24.03 -10.30 6.06
N ILE A 105 24.36 -10.68 7.30
CA ILE A 105 25.73 -10.61 7.84
C ILE A 105 26.75 -11.44 7.04
N GLY A 106 26.28 -12.50 6.36
CA GLY A 106 27.11 -13.37 5.52
C GLY A 106 27.49 -12.74 4.18
N ASP A 107 26.85 -11.64 3.79
CA ASP A 107 27.13 -10.92 2.54
C ASP A 107 28.41 -10.06 2.67
N GLY A 108 28.99 -9.99 3.86
CA GLY A 108 30.11 -9.12 4.21
C GLY A 108 29.64 -7.82 4.83
N ASN A 109 30.48 -6.80 4.78
CA ASN A 109 30.19 -5.54 5.46
C ASN A 109 29.03 -4.77 4.80
N GLY A 110 28.21 -4.13 5.65
CA GLY A 110 27.12 -3.25 5.20
C GLY A 110 27.61 -1.90 4.69
N ARG A 111 26.66 -1.02 4.35
CA ARG A 111 26.95 0.39 4.05
C ARG A 111 26.11 1.33 4.89
N LEU A 112 26.59 2.55 5.06
CA LEU A 112 25.82 3.69 5.53
C LEU A 112 25.43 4.54 4.31
N SER A 113 24.16 4.84 4.17
CA SER A 113 23.62 5.78 3.20
C SER A 113 23.26 7.07 3.95
N ILE A 114 23.76 8.19 3.46
CA ILE A 114 23.63 9.52 4.07
C ILE A 114 22.93 10.43 3.07
N SER A 115 21.80 11.02 3.47
CA SER A 115 21.06 12.01 2.70
C SER A 115 21.12 13.39 3.38
N SER A 116 21.03 14.44 2.58
CA SER A 116 20.85 15.84 3.02
C SER A 116 19.62 16.50 2.40
N ASP A 117 18.67 15.68 1.95
CA ASP A 117 17.44 16.06 1.25
C ASP A 117 16.32 15.04 1.56
N ARG A 118 16.30 14.51 2.79
CA ARG A 118 15.25 13.60 3.28
C ARG A 118 15.09 12.31 2.47
N GLY A 119 16.19 11.80 1.91
CA GLY A 119 16.24 10.55 1.18
C GLY A 119 16.07 10.67 -0.33
N ASP A 120 15.92 11.87 -0.90
CA ASP A 120 15.81 12.03 -2.35
C ASP A 120 17.13 11.65 -3.04
N THR A 121 18.28 11.94 -2.43
CA THR A 121 19.60 11.50 -2.88
C THR A 121 20.48 10.96 -1.75
N TRP A 122 21.41 10.07 -2.11
CA TRP A 122 22.26 9.37 -1.15
C TRP A 122 23.74 9.46 -1.48
N THR A 123 24.55 9.61 -0.44
CA THR A 123 26.00 9.34 -0.44
C THR A 123 26.25 8.07 0.36
N HIS A 124 27.07 7.16 -0.17
CA HIS A 124 27.34 5.87 0.47
C HIS A 124 28.74 5.81 1.09
N VAL A 125 28.82 5.22 2.29
CA VAL A 125 30.05 4.93 3.03
C VAL A 125 30.08 3.44 3.37
N GLN A 126 31.17 2.76 3.06
CA GLN A 126 31.34 1.35 3.45
C GLN A 126 31.50 1.24 4.96
N LEU A 127 30.70 0.41 5.62
CA LEU A 127 30.85 0.14 7.05
C LEU A 127 32.00 -0.86 7.29
N PRO A 128 32.68 -0.79 8.45
CA PRO A 128 33.73 -1.74 8.81
C PRO A 128 33.19 -3.04 9.44
N PHE A 129 31.87 -3.24 9.44
CA PHE A 129 31.20 -4.40 10.03
C PHE A 129 29.99 -4.84 9.19
N PRO A 130 29.53 -6.09 9.34
CA PRO A 130 28.30 -6.58 8.71
C PRO A 130 27.04 -6.02 9.38
N VAL A 131 25.96 -5.94 8.60
CA VAL A 131 24.60 -5.60 9.04
C VAL A 131 23.64 -6.68 8.53
N GLY A 132 22.43 -6.74 9.07
CA GLY A 132 21.45 -7.76 8.73
C GLY A 132 20.02 -7.28 8.90
N SER A 133 19.50 -6.54 7.92
CA SER A 133 18.12 -6.08 7.93
C SER A 133 17.12 -7.23 7.88
N ASN A 134 17.44 -8.37 7.25
CA ASN A 134 16.57 -9.54 7.16
C ASN A 134 17.05 -10.71 8.06
N HIS A 135 17.67 -10.36 9.20
CA HIS A 135 18.05 -11.32 10.25
C HIS A 135 16.99 -11.38 11.36
N GLN A 136 17.15 -12.37 12.26
CA GLN A 136 16.40 -12.42 13.51
C GLN A 136 16.63 -11.13 14.33
N GLY A 137 15.61 -10.68 15.05
CA GLY A 137 15.68 -9.45 15.86
C GLY A 137 15.91 -8.16 15.07
N ARG A 138 15.48 -8.13 13.81
CA ARG A 138 15.59 -6.94 12.93
C ARG A 138 14.72 -5.74 13.35
N ALA A 139 13.74 -5.94 14.21
CA ALA A 139 12.99 -4.84 14.83
C ALA A 139 13.58 -4.36 16.17
N ILE A 140 14.63 -5.02 16.69
CA ILE A 140 15.37 -4.51 17.84
C ILE A 140 16.14 -3.26 17.39
N GLY A 141 15.78 -2.09 17.93
CA GLY A 141 16.34 -0.84 17.46
C GLY A 141 15.78 0.40 18.17
N GLU A 142 16.09 1.60 17.67
CA GLU A 142 17.06 1.84 16.58
C GLU A 142 18.52 1.60 17.02
N ARG A 143 19.31 0.99 16.14
CA ARG A 143 20.70 0.57 16.45
C ARG A 143 21.70 1.70 16.30
N MET A 144 21.39 2.65 15.43
CA MET A 144 22.18 3.83 15.16
C MET A 144 21.48 5.06 15.71
N MET A 145 22.22 5.96 16.35
CA MET A 145 21.68 7.25 16.79
C MET A 145 22.67 8.38 16.50
N VAL A 146 22.12 9.52 16.09
CA VAL A 146 22.83 10.80 15.97
C VAL A 146 22.86 11.47 17.34
N ASP A 147 24.01 12.00 17.74
CA ASP A 147 24.12 12.78 18.97
C ASP A 147 23.30 14.07 18.83
N PRO A 148 22.27 14.28 19.70
CA PRO A 148 21.37 15.41 19.57
C PRO A 148 22.02 16.77 19.85
N ASN A 149 23.20 16.79 20.46
CA ASN A 149 23.92 18.01 20.84
C ASN A 149 25.04 18.35 19.86
N LEU A 150 25.66 17.34 19.27
CA LEU A 150 26.73 17.49 18.28
C LEU A 150 26.54 16.45 17.16
N PRO A 151 25.69 16.76 16.15
CA PRO A 151 25.28 15.78 15.13
C PRO A 151 26.39 15.20 14.25
N SER A 152 27.61 15.73 14.31
CA SER A 152 28.77 15.07 13.73
C SER A 152 29.14 13.77 14.45
N THR A 153 28.62 13.53 15.65
CA THR A 153 28.86 12.32 16.43
C THR A 153 27.71 11.35 16.27
N LEU A 154 28.01 10.10 15.91
CA LEU A 154 27.05 9.00 15.81
C LEU A 154 27.57 7.79 16.58
N PHE A 155 26.66 6.97 17.09
CA PHE A 155 26.97 5.64 17.62
C PHE A 155 26.15 4.56 16.92
N TYR A 156 26.71 3.36 16.83
CA TYR A 156 26.09 2.21 16.17
C TYR A 156 26.31 0.93 16.99
N GLY A 157 25.22 0.30 17.44
CA GLY A 157 25.21 -1.05 18.01
C GLY A 157 25.19 -2.11 16.92
N THR A 158 26.25 -2.91 16.79
CA THR A 158 26.39 -3.90 15.71
C THR A 158 26.03 -5.31 16.16
N ARG A 159 25.64 -6.14 15.19
CA ARG A 159 25.31 -7.55 15.43
C ARG A 159 26.50 -8.37 15.94
N THR A 160 27.70 -8.17 15.40
CA THR A 160 28.85 -9.05 15.67
C THR A 160 30.09 -8.34 16.20
N ALA A 161 30.16 -7.01 16.13
CA ALA A 161 31.38 -6.25 16.37
C ALA A 161 31.23 -5.21 17.49
N GLY A 162 30.28 -5.40 18.41
CA GLY A 162 30.07 -4.50 19.55
C GLY A 162 29.54 -3.12 19.14
N LEU A 163 30.00 -2.08 19.83
CA LEU A 163 29.59 -0.69 19.68
C LEU A 163 30.64 0.11 18.90
N TRP A 164 30.19 0.95 17.97
CA TRP A 164 31.03 1.81 17.15
C TRP A 164 30.64 3.28 17.27
N LYS A 165 31.62 4.17 17.06
CA LYS A 165 31.45 5.63 17.12
C LYS A 165 32.01 6.28 15.87
N SER A 166 31.28 7.24 15.33
CA SER A 166 31.76 8.22 14.36
C SER A 166 31.78 9.62 14.99
N THR A 167 32.68 10.47 14.52
CA THR A 167 32.79 11.90 14.93
C THR A 167 32.80 12.86 13.74
N ASP A 168 32.54 12.35 12.55
CA ASP A 168 32.58 13.04 11.26
C ASP A 168 31.33 12.72 10.41
N SER A 169 30.16 12.64 11.06
CA SER A 169 28.86 12.40 10.42
C SER A 169 28.81 11.06 9.66
N GLY A 170 29.39 10.01 10.24
CA GLY A 170 29.33 8.64 9.70
C GLY A 170 30.34 8.32 8.60
N LEU A 171 31.24 9.25 8.26
CA LEU A 171 32.26 9.06 7.21
C LEU A 171 33.36 8.08 7.64
N THR A 172 33.75 8.11 8.92
CA THR A 172 34.69 7.15 9.51
C THR A 172 34.17 6.63 10.84
N TRP A 173 34.58 5.40 11.17
CA TRP A 173 34.08 4.66 12.33
C TRP A 173 35.24 4.06 13.13
N SER A 174 35.16 4.21 14.45
CA SER A 174 36.09 3.60 15.41
C SER A 174 35.32 2.74 16.40
N GLN A 175 35.82 1.54 16.68
CA GLN A 175 35.22 0.65 17.65
C GLN A 175 35.38 1.21 19.07
N VAL A 176 34.32 1.15 19.87
CA VAL A 176 34.30 1.57 21.27
C VAL A 176 34.79 0.41 22.15
N THR A 177 36.11 0.20 22.17
CA THR A 177 36.74 -0.97 22.79
C THR A 177 36.40 -1.15 24.28
N SER A 178 36.03 -0.08 24.98
CA SER A 178 35.59 -0.10 26.38
C SER A 178 34.30 -0.88 26.63
N LEU A 179 33.48 -1.12 25.59
CA LEU A 179 32.25 -1.94 25.64
C LEU A 179 32.24 -2.99 24.51
N SER A 180 33.39 -3.26 23.89
CA SER A 180 33.48 -4.18 22.74
C SER A 180 34.73 -5.03 22.83
N PRO A 181 34.83 -5.88 23.87
CA PRO A 181 36.03 -6.68 24.11
C PRO A 181 36.21 -7.81 23.07
N VAL A 182 35.16 -8.15 22.31
CA VAL A 182 35.15 -9.26 21.34
C VAL A 182 34.50 -8.84 20.02
N VAL A 183 34.99 -9.40 18.92
CA VAL A 183 34.30 -9.48 17.62
C VAL A 183 33.93 -10.93 17.40
N MET A 184 32.65 -11.23 17.22
CA MET A 184 32.16 -12.59 16.99
C MET A 184 32.70 -13.13 15.66
N ALA A 185 33.35 -14.29 15.71
CA ALA A 185 33.70 -15.08 14.54
C ALA A 185 32.48 -15.85 14.02
N GLU A 186 32.51 -16.24 12.74
CA GLU A 186 31.42 -17.05 12.15
C GLU A 186 31.11 -18.31 12.95
N SER A 187 32.16 -18.97 13.47
CA SER A 187 32.02 -20.15 14.34
C SER A 187 31.21 -19.92 15.61
N ASP A 188 31.11 -18.67 16.07
CA ASP A 188 30.41 -18.32 17.30
C ASP A 188 28.88 -18.29 17.09
N TYR A 189 28.42 -18.23 15.84
CA TYR A 189 27.00 -18.17 15.48
C TYR A 189 26.60 -19.13 14.35
N SER A 190 27.48 -20.03 13.89
CA SER A 190 27.20 -21.00 12.82
C SER A 190 26.71 -22.38 13.31
N GLY A 191 26.48 -22.56 14.61
CA GLY A 191 26.34 -23.88 15.27
C GLY A 191 24.92 -24.39 15.57
N GLY A 192 23.87 -23.65 15.24
CA GLY A 192 22.46 -24.01 15.55
C GLY A 192 21.59 -24.28 14.31
N GLU A 193 20.39 -24.81 14.52
CA GLU A 193 19.37 -24.98 13.46
C GLU A 193 19.18 -23.65 12.70
N LEU A 194 19.25 -23.73 11.37
CA LEU A 194 19.55 -22.66 10.41
C LEU A 194 18.60 -21.43 10.38
N TRP A 195 17.69 -21.30 11.34
CA TRP A 195 16.67 -20.25 11.38
C TRP A 195 16.50 -19.58 12.76
N LEU A 196 17.14 -20.10 13.83
CA LEU A 196 16.90 -19.64 15.21
C LEU A 196 18.13 -19.05 15.93
N THR A 197 19.30 -19.03 15.30
CA THR A 197 20.53 -18.51 15.93
C THR A 197 21.30 -17.64 14.94
N ARG A 198 21.00 -16.34 14.93
CA ARG A 198 21.78 -15.32 14.24
C ARG A 198 22.04 -14.16 15.19
N PRO A 199 23.21 -13.52 15.13
CA PRO A 199 23.67 -12.61 16.18
C PRO A 199 22.80 -11.34 16.28
N MET A 200 22.37 -11.02 17.50
CA MET A 200 21.64 -9.82 17.88
C MET A 200 22.60 -8.70 18.27
N GLY A 201 23.66 -9.03 19.00
CA GLY A 201 24.76 -8.09 19.29
C GLY A 201 24.42 -6.99 20.28
N VAL A 202 25.09 -5.84 20.10
CA VAL A 202 24.70 -4.59 20.74
C VAL A 202 23.51 -4.03 19.97
N GLY A 203 22.39 -3.81 20.66
CA GLY A 203 21.12 -3.46 20.05
C GLY A 203 20.95 -1.95 19.93
N ILE A 204 20.46 -1.34 20.99
CA ILE A 204 19.96 0.04 21.03
C ILE A 204 21.04 0.97 21.56
N VAL A 205 21.14 2.17 20.99
CA VAL A 205 21.88 3.29 21.58
C VAL A 205 20.88 4.39 21.92
N LEU A 206 21.05 5.04 23.09
CA LEU A 206 20.17 6.11 23.52
C LEU A 206 20.96 7.25 24.16
N PHE A 207 20.78 8.47 23.65
CA PHE A 207 21.39 9.68 24.20
C PHE A 207 20.50 10.35 25.24
N ASP A 208 21.12 11.07 26.17
CA ASP A 208 20.40 12.05 26.97
C ASP A 208 20.05 13.28 26.12
N THR A 209 18.75 13.57 26.03
CA THR A 209 18.18 14.64 25.20
C THR A 209 17.90 15.94 25.97
N SER A 210 18.41 16.10 27.20
CA SER A 210 18.14 17.29 28.02
C SER A 210 18.75 18.60 27.52
N SER A 211 19.63 18.57 26.50
CA SER A 211 20.44 19.72 26.07
C SER A 211 20.57 19.88 24.54
N VAL A 212 19.60 19.39 23.76
CA VAL A 212 19.59 19.34 22.28
C VAL A 212 20.17 20.61 21.64
N GLY A 213 21.06 20.45 20.66
CA GLY A 213 21.71 21.56 19.96
C GLY A 213 22.79 22.30 20.76
N GLY A 214 23.23 21.74 21.89
CA GLY A 214 24.22 22.37 22.78
C GLY A 214 25.64 22.54 22.21
N GLY A 215 25.95 21.94 21.04
CA GLY A 215 27.23 22.07 20.34
C GLY A 215 28.40 21.29 20.95
N SER A 216 28.17 20.57 22.05
CA SER A 216 29.15 19.69 22.71
C SER A 216 28.62 18.26 22.73
N ALA A 217 29.50 17.27 22.60
CA ALA A 217 29.09 15.87 22.61
C ALA A 217 28.30 15.50 23.89
N THR A 218 27.24 14.72 23.73
CA THR A 218 26.42 14.22 24.82
C THR A 218 27.24 13.29 25.71
N GLN A 219 27.23 13.55 27.02
CA GLN A 219 28.04 12.78 27.97
C GLN A 219 27.34 11.51 28.47
N SER A 220 26.03 11.59 28.69
CA SER A 220 25.20 10.48 29.17
C SER A 220 24.65 9.69 27.99
N ILE A 221 25.09 8.43 27.85
CA ILE A 221 24.71 7.54 26.75
C ILE A 221 24.37 6.17 27.33
N TYR A 222 23.34 5.51 26.84
CA TYR A 222 22.98 4.13 27.17
C TYR A 222 23.15 3.24 25.95
N ALA A 223 23.57 1.99 26.17
CA ALA A 223 23.65 0.96 25.15
C ALA A 223 23.08 -0.35 25.68
N THR A 224 22.30 -1.08 24.88
CA THR A 224 21.78 -2.41 25.23
C THR A 224 22.64 -3.51 24.63
N VAL A 225 22.84 -4.58 25.39
CA VAL A 225 23.63 -5.75 25.00
C VAL A 225 22.73 -6.98 25.04
N SER A 226 22.61 -7.67 23.92
CA SER A 226 21.80 -8.89 23.83
C SER A 226 22.50 -10.08 24.49
N PRO A 227 21.74 -11.08 25.01
CA PRO A 227 22.28 -12.24 25.71
C PRO A 227 23.41 -12.99 24.97
N ASP A 228 23.30 -13.13 23.65
CA ASP A 228 24.30 -13.78 22.80
C ASP A 228 25.67 -13.07 22.84
N TYR A 229 25.68 -11.74 22.71
CA TYR A 229 26.91 -10.97 22.82
C TYR A 229 27.39 -10.86 24.25
N ALA A 230 26.48 -10.73 25.21
CA ALA A 230 26.80 -10.68 26.63
C ALA A 230 27.57 -11.92 27.08
N GLU A 231 27.12 -13.11 26.67
CA GLU A 231 27.76 -14.38 26.96
C GLU A 231 29.17 -14.47 26.37
N ILE A 232 29.33 -14.18 25.07
CA ILE A 232 30.62 -14.28 24.36
C ILE A 232 31.62 -13.22 24.87
N ALA A 233 31.13 -12.02 25.18
CA ALA A 233 31.96 -10.89 25.60
C ALA A 233 32.24 -10.85 27.11
N ASP A 234 31.72 -11.81 27.90
CA ASP A 234 31.79 -11.83 29.37
C ASP A 234 31.26 -10.51 30.00
N LEU A 235 30.14 -10.03 29.46
CA LEU A 235 29.47 -8.80 29.90
C LEU A 235 28.24 -9.18 30.76
N PRO A 236 28.26 -8.95 32.08
CA PRO A 236 27.23 -9.48 32.98
C PRO A 236 25.90 -8.69 32.98
N HIS A 237 25.78 -7.61 32.22
CA HIS A 237 24.59 -6.75 32.22
C HIS A 237 24.00 -6.58 30.81
N ASN A 238 22.68 -6.33 30.76
CA ASN A 238 21.97 -6.10 29.49
C ASN A 238 21.96 -4.62 29.08
N ILE A 239 22.32 -3.71 29.99
CA ILE A 239 22.36 -2.26 29.76
C ILE A 239 23.66 -1.71 30.33
N TYR A 240 24.30 -0.84 29.57
CA TYR A 240 25.48 -0.09 29.99
C TYR A 240 25.24 1.40 29.82
N LYS A 241 25.78 2.19 30.76
CA LYS A 241 25.72 3.66 30.74
C LYS A 241 27.13 4.24 30.69
N SER A 242 27.36 5.18 29.78
CA SER A 242 28.48 6.11 29.81
C SER A 242 28.06 7.44 30.42
N SER A 243 29.00 8.10 31.09
CA SER A 243 28.84 9.48 31.61
C SER A 243 29.97 10.41 31.14
N ASP A 244 30.74 9.98 30.15
CA ASP A 244 31.94 10.65 29.62
C ASP A 244 32.00 10.63 28.08
N GLY A 245 30.84 10.55 27.43
CA GLY A 245 30.72 10.60 25.97
C GLY A 245 31.18 9.32 25.26
N GLY A 246 31.06 8.18 25.95
CA GLY A 246 31.35 6.84 25.46
C GLY A 246 32.79 6.39 25.67
N GLN A 247 33.60 7.07 26.50
CA GLN A 247 34.97 6.65 26.79
C GLN A 247 35.04 5.49 27.78
N SER A 248 34.13 5.47 28.76
CA SER A 248 33.94 4.38 29.70
C SER A 248 32.47 4.06 29.90
N TRP A 249 32.20 2.82 30.31
CA TRP A 249 30.85 2.27 30.44
C TRP A 249 30.73 1.51 31.75
N VAL A 250 29.61 1.73 32.45
CA VAL A 250 29.27 1.06 33.69
C VAL A 250 27.97 0.29 33.47
N GLY A 251 27.96 -0.97 33.89
CA GLY A 251 26.76 -1.80 33.82
C GLY A 251 25.64 -1.25 34.70
N VAL A 252 24.42 -1.28 34.18
CA VAL A 252 23.21 -0.98 34.93
C VAL A 252 22.60 -2.30 35.37
N GLU A 253 22.46 -2.49 36.68
CA GLU A 253 21.79 -3.67 37.22
C GLU A 253 20.33 -3.69 36.80
N THR A 254 19.93 -4.73 36.05
CA THR A 254 18.55 -4.93 35.60
C THR A 254 17.80 -5.88 36.54
N PRO A 255 16.47 -5.76 36.69
CA PRO A 255 15.70 -6.65 37.56
C PRO A 255 15.66 -8.11 37.09
N ILE A 256 15.98 -8.33 35.82
CA ILE A 256 15.94 -9.62 35.13
C ILE A 256 17.14 -9.72 34.17
N SER A 257 17.61 -10.93 33.93
CA SER A 257 18.75 -11.26 33.04
C SER A 257 18.34 -12.30 32.00
N GLY A 258 19.10 -12.37 30.90
CA GLY A 258 18.84 -13.32 29.80
C GLY A 258 17.71 -12.93 28.84
N TYR A 259 17.18 -11.72 28.94
CA TYR A 259 16.15 -11.19 28.02
C TYR A 259 16.76 -10.30 26.95
N HIS A 260 16.18 -10.29 25.76
CA HIS A 260 16.40 -9.22 24.79
C HIS A 260 15.68 -7.94 25.22
N ILE A 261 16.24 -6.79 24.85
CA ILE A 261 15.59 -5.49 24.99
C ILE A 261 15.21 -5.04 23.59
N PRO A 262 13.97 -5.28 23.15
CA PRO A 262 13.53 -4.90 21.80
C PRO A 262 13.50 -3.38 21.63
N HIS A 263 13.02 -2.66 22.66
CA HIS A 263 12.94 -1.20 22.67
C HIS A 263 13.21 -0.62 24.06
N MET A 264 13.89 0.53 24.07
CA MET A 264 14.20 1.32 25.25
C MET A 264 14.07 2.80 24.92
N THR A 265 13.22 3.51 25.65
CA THR A 265 12.92 4.93 25.39
C THR A 265 13.07 5.79 26.64
N ARG A 266 13.30 7.09 26.45
CA ARG A 266 13.52 8.07 27.52
C ARG A 266 12.47 9.18 27.42
N ALA A 267 11.67 9.35 28.46
CA ALA A 267 10.75 10.48 28.56
C ALA A 267 11.51 11.80 28.79
N ALA A 268 10.84 12.93 28.56
CA ALA A 268 11.49 14.25 28.63
C ALA A 268 12.00 14.62 30.03
N ASP A 269 11.46 14.01 31.09
CA ASP A 269 11.92 14.16 32.48
C ASP A 269 13.12 13.27 32.83
N GLY A 270 13.56 12.42 31.91
CA GLY A 270 14.67 11.50 32.06
C GLY A 270 14.34 10.12 32.60
N MET A 271 13.06 9.80 32.80
CA MET A 271 12.64 8.42 33.10
C MET A 271 12.90 7.52 31.90
N LEU A 272 13.57 6.37 32.13
CA LEU A 272 13.71 5.32 31.13
C LEU A 272 12.55 4.34 31.20
N TYR A 273 12.05 3.91 30.06
CA TYR A 273 11.09 2.81 29.91
C TYR A 273 11.75 1.72 29.07
N VAL A 274 11.74 0.49 29.57
CA VAL A 274 12.51 -0.61 28.99
C VAL A 274 11.63 -1.85 28.88
N ALA A 275 11.41 -2.29 27.64
CA ALA A 275 10.77 -3.56 27.35
C ALA A 275 11.82 -4.67 27.38
N PHE A 276 11.47 -5.81 27.99
CA PHE A 276 12.27 -7.02 28.01
C PHE A 276 11.43 -8.18 27.47
N THR A 277 11.99 -8.94 26.54
CA THR A 277 11.32 -10.09 25.90
C THR A 277 12.31 -11.25 25.77
N MET A 278 11.86 -12.47 26.08
CA MET A 278 12.73 -13.65 26.03
C MET A 278 13.11 -14.02 24.59
N GLY A 279 12.15 -13.97 23.66
CA GLY A 279 12.41 -14.21 22.24
C GLY A 279 13.10 -13.03 21.56
N ALA A 280 13.91 -13.31 20.53
CA ALA A 280 14.61 -12.29 19.77
C ALA A 280 13.76 -11.62 18.67
N GLY A 281 12.62 -12.23 18.26
CA GLY A 281 11.75 -11.71 17.21
C GLY A 281 12.27 -11.93 15.77
N PRO A 282 11.54 -11.51 14.72
CA PRO A 282 10.24 -10.84 14.76
C PRO A 282 9.14 -11.76 15.32
N GLY A 283 8.02 -11.20 15.76
CA GLY A 283 6.96 -11.99 16.39
C GLY A 283 7.43 -12.65 17.69
N ALA A 284 8.18 -11.92 18.52
CA ALA A 284 8.90 -12.51 19.64
C ALA A 284 7.98 -13.12 20.70
N GLY A 285 8.28 -14.36 21.13
CA GLY A 285 7.59 -14.99 22.26
C GLY A 285 8.01 -14.46 23.63
N GLY A 286 7.11 -14.54 24.60
CA GLY A 286 7.37 -14.25 26.01
C GLY A 286 8.16 -15.35 26.75
N PRO A 287 8.40 -15.21 28.08
CA PRO A 287 7.90 -14.16 28.96
C PRO A 287 8.39 -12.77 28.57
N SER A 288 7.63 -11.75 28.96
CA SER A 288 7.93 -10.34 28.69
C SER A 288 7.61 -9.45 29.90
N ARG A 289 8.38 -8.36 30.06
CA ARG A 289 8.30 -7.41 31.18
C ARG A 289 8.58 -5.98 30.70
N LEU A 290 7.80 -5.01 31.18
CA LEU A 290 8.02 -3.58 30.95
C LEU A 290 8.31 -2.95 32.31
N TYR A 291 9.45 -2.28 32.40
CA TYR A 291 9.82 -1.52 33.60
C TYR A 291 10.03 -0.04 33.26
N LYS A 292 9.88 0.82 34.27
CA LYS A 292 10.48 2.16 34.27
C LYS A 292 11.65 2.26 35.25
N TYR A 293 12.60 3.12 34.94
CA TYR A 293 13.83 3.32 35.71
C TYR A 293 14.18 4.80 35.84
N ASP A 294 14.33 5.27 37.07
CA ASP A 294 14.60 6.68 37.41
C ASP A 294 16.11 7.01 37.53
N GLY A 295 16.98 6.07 37.16
CA GLY A 295 18.42 6.16 37.39
C GLY A 295 18.90 5.46 38.67
N SER A 296 17.99 4.98 39.51
CA SER A 296 18.30 4.26 40.75
C SER A 296 17.36 3.07 41.03
N THR A 297 16.08 3.22 40.74
CA THR A 297 15.03 2.29 41.12
C THR A 297 14.27 1.81 39.90
N TRP A 298 14.11 0.49 39.79
CA TRP A 298 13.27 -0.14 38.78
C TRP A 298 11.86 -0.38 39.31
N THR A 299 10.85 -0.03 38.53
CA THR A 299 9.44 -0.30 38.84
C THR A 299 8.81 -1.13 37.72
N LEU A 300 8.29 -2.31 38.06
CA LEU A 300 7.55 -3.14 37.10
C LEU A 300 6.21 -2.48 36.77
N LEU A 301 5.92 -2.31 35.48
CA LEU A 301 4.68 -1.71 34.99
C LEU A 301 3.72 -2.74 34.39
N LYS A 302 4.25 -3.69 33.61
CA LYS A 302 3.45 -4.70 32.92
C LYS A 302 4.26 -5.98 32.65
N SER A 303 3.57 -7.11 32.58
CA SER A 303 4.20 -8.43 32.35
C SER A 303 3.25 -9.40 31.65
N TYR A 304 3.78 -10.23 30.76
CA TYR A 304 3.14 -11.48 30.34
C TYR A 304 4.02 -12.67 30.63
N ASP A 305 3.45 -13.69 31.26
CA ASP A 305 4.06 -15.00 31.44
C ASP A 305 3.45 -16.00 30.46
N PRO A 306 4.23 -16.92 29.87
CA PRO A 306 3.69 -17.94 29.00
C PRO A 306 2.64 -18.77 29.72
N THR A 307 1.50 -18.94 29.08
CA THR A 307 0.48 -19.91 29.47
C THR A 307 0.44 -21.04 28.45
N GLN A 308 -0.40 -22.05 28.68
CA GLN A 308 -0.57 -23.15 27.74
C GLN A 308 -0.94 -22.69 26.32
N TRP A 309 -1.59 -21.52 26.18
CA TRP A 309 -2.23 -21.09 24.93
C TRP A 309 -1.70 -19.78 24.36
N THR A 310 -0.86 -19.05 25.10
CA THR A 310 -0.32 -17.75 24.67
C THR A 310 1.09 -17.54 25.21
N SER A 311 1.96 -16.95 24.38
CA SER A 311 3.33 -16.59 24.73
C SER A 311 3.66 -15.21 24.15
N PHE A 312 3.01 -14.17 24.67
CA PHE A 312 3.15 -12.81 24.15
C PHE A 312 4.49 -12.18 24.53
N GLY A 313 5.17 -11.62 23.53
CA GLY A 313 6.31 -10.74 23.73
C GLY A 313 5.89 -9.28 23.83
N PHE A 314 6.79 -8.45 24.32
CA PHE A 314 6.76 -7.01 24.05
C PHE A 314 7.64 -6.73 22.83
N GLY A 315 7.08 -5.99 21.88
CA GLY A 315 7.75 -5.54 20.68
C GLY A 315 8.06 -4.05 20.81
N GLY A 316 7.25 -3.22 20.16
CA GLY A 316 7.40 -1.75 20.14
C GLY A 316 7.17 -1.07 21.50
N LEU A 317 7.84 0.05 21.73
CA LEU A 317 7.63 0.90 22.92
C LEU A 317 7.90 2.37 22.60
N SER A 318 6.88 3.22 22.75
CA SER A 318 7.00 4.67 22.57
C SER A 318 6.33 5.44 23.71
N VAL A 319 6.89 6.61 24.07
CA VAL A 319 6.44 7.42 25.22
C VAL A 319 6.34 8.89 24.86
N SER A 320 5.38 9.57 25.47
CA SER A 320 5.21 11.02 25.34
C SER A 320 4.84 11.66 26.68
N GLY A 321 5.32 12.87 26.93
CA GLY A 321 5.09 13.60 28.18
C GLY A 321 6.08 13.30 29.30
N THR A 322 5.68 13.60 30.54
CA THR A 322 6.53 13.54 31.74
C THR A 322 5.75 13.19 33.00
N GLY A 323 6.42 12.66 34.01
CA GLY A 323 5.91 12.49 35.35
C GLY A 323 4.73 11.51 35.43
N ALA A 324 3.69 11.90 36.17
CA ALA A 324 2.50 11.05 36.37
C ALA A 324 1.55 11.02 35.17
N THR A 325 1.77 11.85 34.15
CA THR A 325 0.93 11.93 32.94
C THR A 325 1.68 11.43 31.70
N THR A 326 2.81 10.73 31.87
CA THR A 326 3.53 10.12 30.75
C THR A 326 2.61 9.10 30.07
N ARG A 327 2.37 9.32 28.78
CA ARG A 327 1.68 8.40 27.90
C ARG A 327 2.66 7.33 27.42
N ILE A 328 2.24 6.07 27.42
CA ILE A 328 3.06 4.91 27.02
C ILE A 328 2.25 4.04 26.08
N ALA A 329 2.72 3.88 24.84
CA ALA A 329 2.22 2.90 23.89
C ALA A 329 3.16 1.69 23.87
N LEU A 330 2.62 0.49 24.01
CA LEU A 330 3.37 -0.75 24.06
C LEU A 330 2.80 -1.77 23.07
N GLY A 331 3.62 -2.14 22.08
CA GLY A 331 3.31 -3.18 21.10
C GLY A 331 3.44 -4.57 21.69
N ILE A 332 2.42 -5.39 21.49
CA ILE A 332 2.34 -6.77 21.99
C ILE A 332 2.50 -7.71 20.79
N THR A 333 3.68 -8.30 20.69
CA THR A 333 4.06 -9.15 19.55
C THR A 333 3.81 -10.63 19.86
N ASN A 334 3.83 -11.46 18.81
CA ASN A 334 3.36 -12.84 18.83
C ASN A 334 1.88 -12.97 19.25
N SER A 335 1.11 -11.91 19.01
CA SER A 335 -0.34 -11.86 19.22
C SER A 335 -1.02 -12.29 17.93
N TRP A 336 -1.61 -13.48 17.87
CA TRP A 336 -2.21 -13.98 16.61
C TRP A 336 -3.73 -14.09 16.69
N GLY A 337 -4.38 -13.72 15.58
CA GLY A 337 -5.82 -13.82 15.39
C GLY A 337 -6.60 -12.57 15.75
N LEU A 338 -7.92 -12.63 15.58
CA LEU A 338 -8.86 -11.54 15.84
C LEU A 338 -9.97 -12.04 16.77
N TRP A 339 -9.82 -11.78 18.07
CA TRP A 339 -10.76 -12.21 19.10
C TRP A 339 -10.83 -11.17 20.23
N ASP A 340 -11.96 -11.12 20.92
CA ASP A 340 -12.20 -10.14 22.00
C ASP A 340 -11.18 -10.33 23.14
N GLY A 341 -10.39 -9.28 23.40
CA GLY A 341 -9.31 -9.29 24.39
C GLY A 341 -7.93 -9.69 23.85
N VAL A 342 -7.74 -9.82 22.53
CA VAL A 342 -6.40 -10.01 21.94
C VAL A 342 -5.54 -8.76 22.22
N PRO A 343 -4.37 -8.90 22.87
CA PRO A 343 -3.52 -7.76 23.13
C PRO A 343 -2.70 -7.42 21.88
N VAL A 344 -2.75 -6.17 21.44
CA VAL A 344 -2.05 -5.67 20.24
C VAL A 344 -1.27 -4.42 20.58
N VAL A 345 -1.96 -3.35 21.00
CA VAL A 345 -1.33 -2.12 21.50
C VAL A 345 -1.93 -1.75 22.85
N ALA A 346 -1.11 -1.86 23.90
CA ALA A 346 -1.47 -1.43 25.24
C ALA A 346 -1.11 0.05 25.43
N LEU A 347 -2.09 0.87 25.81
CA LEU A 347 -1.91 2.31 26.09
C LEU A 347 -2.12 2.63 27.58
N SER A 348 -1.19 3.38 28.15
CA SER A 348 -1.29 3.99 29.49
C SER A 348 -1.18 5.50 29.36
N ASP A 349 -1.98 6.25 30.13
CA ASP A 349 -1.99 7.71 30.19
C ASP A 349 -1.50 8.27 31.54
N ASP A 350 -1.08 7.37 32.44
CA ASP A 350 -0.78 7.66 33.84
C ASP A 350 0.55 7.02 34.29
N ALA A 351 1.53 7.05 33.38
CA ALA A 351 2.88 6.54 33.60
C ALA A 351 2.94 5.06 34.06
N GLY A 352 2.04 4.25 33.49
CA GLY A 352 1.96 2.81 33.65
C GLY A 352 1.12 2.34 34.83
N ALA A 353 0.33 3.22 35.47
CA ALA A 353 -0.52 2.83 36.60
C ALA A 353 -1.79 2.08 36.15
N THR A 354 -2.38 2.48 35.02
CA THR A 354 -3.49 1.80 34.35
C THR A 354 -3.22 1.61 32.86
N TRP A 355 -3.87 0.62 32.26
CA TRP A 355 -3.66 0.20 30.87
C TRP A 355 -4.99 -0.13 30.21
N ARG A 356 -5.10 0.16 28.91
CA ARG A 356 -6.21 -0.31 28.04
C ARG A 356 -5.65 -0.79 26.70
N GLU A 357 -6.35 -1.73 26.06
CA GLU A 357 -6.08 -2.13 24.69
C GLU A 357 -6.73 -1.13 23.73
N ILE A 358 -5.99 -0.66 22.74
CA ILE A 358 -6.46 0.36 21.80
C ILE A 358 -6.52 -0.09 20.34
N SER A 359 -5.99 -1.26 19.98
CA SER A 359 -6.02 -1.77 18.59
C SER A 359 -6.75 -3.11 18.51
N GLY A 360 -6.43 -4.06 19.39
CA GLY A 360 -7.05 -5.37 19.43
C GLY A 360 -8.59 -5.28 19.56
N PHE A 361 -9.29 -5.83 18.56
CA PHE A 361 -10.76 -5.84 18.50
C PHE A 361 -11.41 -4.44 18.49
N LYS A 362 -10.67 -3.41 18.03
CA LYS A 362 -11.19 -2.06 17.77
C LYS A 362 -11.57 -1.87 16.30
N PRO A 363 -12.36 -0.84 15.94
CA PRO A 363 -12.69 -0.55 14.54
C PRO A 363 -11.44 -0.33 13.67
N HIS A 364 -11.37 -1.02 12.53
CA HIS A 364 -10.29 -0.89 11.54
C HIS A 364 -10.87 -0.61 10.15
N VAL A 365 -10.14 0.13 9.33
CA VAL A 365 -10.51 0.43 7.94
C VAL A 365 -9.33 0.15 7.02
N PRO A 366 -9.41 -0.87 6.16
CA PRO A 366 -10.47 -1.88 6.07
C PRO A 366 -10.51 -2.80 7.31
N ASP A 367 -11.61 -3.55 7.48
CA ASP A 367 -11.64 -4.64 8.45
C ASP A 367 -10.60 -5.70 8.06
N GLY A 368 -9.73 -6.14 8.98
CA GLY A 368 -8.61 -6.99 8.59
C GLY A 368 -7.78 -7.58 9.73
N HIS A 369 -6.59 -8.08 9.36
CA HIS A 369 -5.61 -8.62 10.29
C HIS A 369 -4.86 -7.48 11.00
N VAL A 370 -5.00 -7.42 12.33
CA VAL A 370 -4.48 -6.32 13.17
C VAL A 370 -3.32 -6.75 14.08
N SER A 371 -3.01 -8.05 14.10
CA SER A 371 -2.17 -8.70 15.10
C SER A 371 -1.03 -9.49 14.44
N GLY A 372 0.03 -9.77 15.20
CA GLY A 372 1.14 -10.63 14.78
C GLY A 372 2.47 -10.05 15.23
N TRP A 373 3.17 -9.43 14.29
CA TRP A 373 4.50 -8.82 14.49
C TRP A 373 4.38 -7.35 14.87
N ILE A 374 3.82 -7.08 16.06
CA ILE A 374 3.70 -5.72 16.62
C ILE A 374 5.02 -5.31 17.26
N ASP A 375 6.07 -5.37 16.46
CA ASP A 375 7.45 -5.25 16.90
C ASP A 375 7.93 -3.79 17.00
N ASP A 376 7.12 -2.85 16.50
CA ASP A 376 7.34 -1.42 16.64
C ASP A 376 6.00 -0.65 16.81
N VAL A 377 6.02 0.41 17.62
CA VAL A 377 4.88 1.28 17.90
C VAL A 377 5.38 2.68 18.13
N GLU A 378 4.73 3.68 17.54
CA GLU A 378 5.17 5.07 17.65
C GLU A 378 4.03 5.99 18.06
N ILE A 379 4.32 6.87 19.02
CA ILE A 379 3.50 8.03 19.33
C ILE A 379 4.08 9.21 18.54
N ASP A 380 3.28 9.85 17.70
CA ASP A 380 3.70 11.03 16.96
C ASP A 380 4.13 12.15 17.95
N PRO A 381 5.39 12.64 17.87
CA PRO A 381 5.89 13.68 18.77
C PRO A 381 5.09 14.99 18.72
N SER A 382 4.41 15.26 17.60
CA SER A 382 3.60 16.46 17.38
C SER A 382 2.12 16.27 17.72
N ASN A 383 1.64 15.03 17.82
CA ASN A 383 0.27 14.70 18.16
C ASN A 383 0.19 13.38 18.96
N PRO A 384 0.12 13.42 20.31
CA PRO A 384 0.07 12.22 21.12
C PRO A 384 -1.14 11.30 20.91
N ASP A 385 -2.20 11.77 20.23
CA ASP A 385 -3.35 10.94 19.83
C ASP A 385 -3.15 10.23 18.48
N HIS A 386 -2.12 10.61 17.72
CA HIS A 386 -1.66 9.89 16.56
C HIS A 386 -0.68 8.79 16.99
N ILE A 387 -1.13 7.53 16.93
CA ILE A 387 -0.34 6.35 17.29
C ILE A 387 -0.32 5.39 16.11
N LEU A 388 0.87 4.88 15.81
CA LEU A 388 1.12 3.92 14.73
C LEU A 388 1.64 2.62 15.31
N HIS A 389 1.32 1.50 14.68
CA HIS A 389 2.04 0.25 14.93
C HIS A 389 2.28 -0.51 13.63
N VAL A 390 3.37 -1.27 13.59
CA VAL A 390 3.69 -2.13 12.44
C VAL A 390 3.01 -3.50 12.56
N HIS A 391 3.00 -4.23 11.45
CA HIS A 391 2.68 -5.66 11.37
C HIS A 391 3.46 -6.30 10.21
N GLY A 392 3.32 -7.61 10.02
CA GLY A 392 4.04 -8.36 8.97
C GLY A 392 3.64 -8.02 7.52
N GLY A 393 2.73 -7.07 7.31
CA GLY A 393 2.27 -6.64 5.99
C GLY A 393 2.23 -5.13 5.80
N GLY A 394 2.64 -4.32 6.78
CA GLY A 394 2.48 -2.87 6.70
C GLY A 394 2.37 -2.14 8.05
N VAL A 395 1.60 -1.05 8.05
CA VAL A 395 1.45 -0.10 9.15
C VAL A 395 -0.02 0.20 9.39
N TRP A 396 -0.44 0.20 10.65
CA TRP A 396 -1.73 0.73 11.10
C TRP A 396 -1.52 2.03 11.84
N HIS A 397 -2.45 2.98 11.70
CA HIS A 397 -2.46 4.20 12.52
C HIS A 397 -3.85 4.58 13.01
N THR A 398 -3.90 5.25 14.15
CA THR A 398 -5.11 5.92 14.66
C THR A 398 -4.81 7.38 14.94
N MET A 399 -5.78 8.27 14.72
CA MET A 399 -5.67 9.70 15.02
C MET A 399 -6.39 10.09 16.31
N ASN A 400 -7.02 9.13 17.00
CA ASN A 400 -7.87 9.37 18.17
C ASN A 400 -7.62 8.36 19.30
N ALA A 401 -6.36 8.07 19.62
CA ALA A 401 -5.99 7.06 20.63
C ALA A 401 -6.58 7.30 22.05
N SER A 402 -6.98 8.53 22.38
CA SER A 402 -7.68 8.84 23.64
C SER A 402 -9.14 8.38 23.68
N ASP A 403 -9.75 8.07 22.54
CA ASP A 403 -11.11 7.54 22.48
C ASP A 403 -11.19 6.15 23.16
N PRO A 404 -12.30 5.79 23.84
CA PRO A 404 -12.50 4.41 24.32
C PRO A 404 -12.51 3.35 23.20
N ASP A 405 -12.92 3.73 21.98
CA ASP A 405 -12.96 2.88 20.80
C ASP A 405 -12.29 3.59 19.60
N PRO A 406 -10.94 3.73 19.61
CA PRO A 406 -10.21 4.38 18.53
C PRO A 406 -10.43 3.68 17.19
N ILE A 407 -10.46 4.46 16.11
CA ILE A 407 -10.57 3.91 14.76
C ILE A 407 -9.16 3.87 14.16
N TRP A 408 -8.79 2.72 13.62
CA TRP A 408 -7.52 2.52 12.95
C TRP A 408 -7.70 2.48 11.44
N TYR A 409 -6.75 3.06 10.73
CA TYR A 409 -6.66 3.07 9.28
C TYR A 409 -5.37 2.41 8.84
N GLU A 410 -5.42 1.67 7.75
CA GLU A 410 -4.22 1.05 7.18
C GLU A 410 -3.41 2.14 6.45
N MET A 411 -2.15 2.28 6.81
CA MET A 411 -1.24 3.32 6.33
C MET A 411 -0.18 2.71 5.41
N ILE A 412 -0.63 2.06 4.33
CA ILE A 412 0.19 1.28 3.41
C ILE A 412 0.22 1.83 1.99
N GLU A 413 -0.47 2.94 1.72
CA GLU A 413 -0.46 3.58 0.41
C GLU A 413 0.97 3.94 0.00
N GLY A 414 1.40 3.57 -1.21
CA GLY A 414 2.78 3.72 -1.66
C GLY A 414 3.81 2.67 -1.18
N ILE A 415 3.55 1.90 -0.12
CA ILE A 415 4.41 0.77 0.26
C ILE A 415 4.05 -0.45 -0.59
N GLU A 416 5.04 -1.02 -1.28
CA GLU A 416 4.89 -2.27 -2.02
C GLU A 416 6.14 -3.11 -1.79
N GLU A 417 6.03 -4.15 -0.94
CA GLU A 417 7.18 -4.88 -0.41
C GLU A 417 7.14 -6.40 -0.67
N THR A 418 6.29 -6.82 -1.61
CA THR A 418 6.12 -8.25 -1.89
C THR A 418 7.32 -8.83 -2.66
N ALA A 419 7.73 -10.05 -2.29
CA ALA A 419 8.69 -10.84 -3.05
C ALA A 419 7.95 -11.66 -4.13
N SER A 420 7.78 -11.07 -5.32
CA SER A 420 7.07 -11.71 -6.44
C SER A 420 8.01 -12.59 -7.28
N VAL A 421 7.62 -13.86 -7.45
CA VAL A 421 8.49 -14.95 -7.95
C VAL A 421 7.97 -15.64 -9.22
N ALA A 422 6.74 -15.36 -9.66
CA ALA A 422 6.26 -15.74 -10.97
C ALA A 422 5.11 -14.83 -11.42
N MET A 423 5.03 -14.60 -12.72
CA MET A 423 4.10 -13.63 -13.32
C MET A 423 3.66 -14.10 -14.69
N VAL A 424 2.36 -14.02 -14.99
CA VAL A 424 1.81 -14.33 -16.31
C VAL A 424 0.68 -13.36 -16.64
N THR A 425 0.65 -12.88 -17.87
CA THR A 425 -0.40 -12.02 -18.42
C THR A 425 -1.31 -12.83 -19.35
N PRO A 426 -2.63 -12.60 -19.35
CA PRO A 426 -3.56 -13.33 -20.19
C PRO A 426 -3.61 -12.78 -21.63
N PRO A 427 -4.23 -13.50 -22.59
CA PRO A 427 -4.60 -12.94 -23.88
C PRO A 427 -5.46 -11.67 -23.74
N ALA A 428 -5.38 -10.81 -24.76
CA ALA A 428 -6.19 -9.60 -24.83
C ALA A 428 -7.69 -9.89 -24.64
N GLY A 429 -8.37 -9.07 -23.85
CA GLY A 429 -9.80 -9.21 -23.55
C GLY A 429 -10.17 -10.19 -22.43
N ALA A 430 -9.20 -10.83 -21.77
CA ALA A 430 -9.46 -11.57 -20.53
C ALA A 430 -9.95 -10.64 -19.39
N PRO A 431 -10.66 -11.17 -18.37
CA PRO A 431 -11.23 -10.36 -17.30
C PRO A 431 -10.22 -9.92 -16.22
N TYR A 432 -8.93 -10.14 -16.44
CA TYR A 432 -7.82 -9.74 -15.56
C TYR A 432 -6.62 -9.31 -16.40
N TYR A 433 -5.67 -8.60 -15.79
CA TYR A 433 -4.47 -8.08 -16.43
C TYR A 433 -3.22 -8.89 -16.10
N LEU A 434 -3.15 -9.41 -14.86
CA LEU A 434 -1.94 -10.05 -14.36
C LEU A 434 -2.27 -11.15 -13.33
N LEU A 435 -1.58 -12.28 -13.45
CA LEU A 435 -1.45 -13.30 -12.43
C LEU A 435 -0.10 -13.13 -11.75
N ASN A 436 -0.09 -12.98 -10.43
CA ASN A 436 1.12 -12.77 -9.64
C ASN A 436 1.24 -13.87 -8.58
N SER A 437 2.39 -14.53 -8.50
CA SER A 437 2.73 -15.44 -7.40
C SER A 437 3.80 -14.80 -6.54
N SER A 438 3.48 -14.56 -5.27
CA SER A 438 4.40 -13.99 -4.29
C SER A 438 4.66 -14.94 -3.12
N MET A 439 5.81 -14.74 -2.48
CA MET A 439 6.04 -15.27 -1.13
C MET A 439 5.09 -14.61 -0.13
N ASP A 440 4.82 -15.32 0.96
CA ASP A 440 3.95 -14.96 2.10
C ASP A 440 2.45 -14.77 1.79
N ILE A 441 2.11 -14.08 0.71
CA ILE A 441 0.74 -13.70 0.36
C ILE A 441 0.13 -14.53 -0.80
N GLY A 442 0.88 -15.51 -1.30
CA GLY A 442 0.39 -16.47 -2.28
C GLY A 442 0.08 -15.87 -3.65
N THR A 443 -0.87 -16.50 -4.36
CA THR A 443 -1.25 -16.11 -5.74
C THR A 443 -2.35 -15.06 -5.73
N GLN A 444 -2.11 -13.96 -6.43
CA GLN A 444 -3.06 -12.87 -6.65
C GLN A 444 -3.49 -12.82 -8.12
N VAL A 445 -4.77 -12.51 -8.35
CA VAL A 445 -5.33 -12.24 -9.69
C VAL A 445 -5.74 -10.77 -9.76
N HIS A 446 -5.02 -10.00 -10.59
CA HIS A 446 -5.20 -8.56 -10.72
C HIS A 446 -6.21 -8.22 -11.82
N THR A 447 -7.41 -7.83 -11.42
CA THR A 447 -8.44 -7.27 -12.32
C THR A 447 -8.31 -5.77 -12.53
N SER A 448 -7.35 -5.14 -11.84
CA SER A 448 -6.95 -3.74 -11.95
C SER A 448 -5.49 -3.62 -11.53
N LEU A 449 -4.76 -2.69 -12.14
CA LEU A 449 -3.37 -2.40 -11.78
C LEU A 449 -3.26 -1.36 -10.65
N THR A 450 -4.36 -0.69 -10.30
CA THR A 450 -4.38 0.48 -9.38
C THR A 450 -5.16 0.22 -8.09
N THR A 451 -5.67 -0.99 -7.89
CA THR A 451 -6.39 -1.37 -6.68
C THR A 451 -5.89 -2.71 -6.16
N THR A 452 -5.83 -2.88 -4.84
CA THR A 452 -5.46 -4.14 -4.19
C THR A 452 -6.27 -5.31 -4.74
N PRO A 453 -5.63 -6.43 -5.12
CA PRO A 453 -6.31 -7.58 -5.70
C PRO A 453 -7.22 -8.25 -4.67
N THR A 454 -8.44 -8.59 -5.08
CA THR A 454 -9.41 -9.30 -4.23
C THR A 454 -9.53 -10.79 -4.55
N LEU A 455 -8.91 -11.25 -5.64
CA LEU A 455 -9.06 -12.59 -6.21
C LEU A 455 -7.78 -13.43 -6.02
N GLY A 456 -7.95 -14.73 -5.78
CA GLY A 456 -6.87 -15.68 -5.52
C GLY A 456 -7.31 -16.82 -4.58
N PRO A 457 -6.50 -17.88 -4.42
CA PRO A 457 -6.78 -18.95 -3.46
C PRO A 457 -6.80 -18.44 -2.01
N LYS A 458 -7.84 -18.79 -1.24
CA LYS A 458 -8.04 -18.34 0.15
C LYS A 458 -8.36 -19.51 1.09
N GLY A 459 -8.28 -19.26 2.41
CA GLY A 459 -8.64 -20.23 3.45
C GLY A 459 -7.82 -21.52 3.33
N ASN A 460 -8.49 -22.68 3.28
CA ASN A 460 -7.82 -23.99 3.17
C ASN A 460 -7.05 -24.19 1.86
N LEU A 461 -7.25 -23.32 0.85
CA LEU A 461 -6.53 -23.33 -0.42
C LEU A 461 -5.41 -22.28 -0.47
N ALA A 462 -5.23 -21.49 0.59
CA ALA A 462 -4.21 -20.45 0.62
C ALA A 462 -2.80 -21.08 0.54
N LEU A 463 -1.97 -20.47 -0.30
CA LEU A 463 -0.55 -20.76 -0.40
C LEU A 463 0.19 -19.72 0.45
N GLY A 464 0.93 -20.18 1.46
CA GLY A 464 1.82 -19.30 2.22
C GLY A 464 3.01 -18.84 1.39
N THR A 465 3.32 -19.54 0.31
CA THR A 465 4.19 -19.03 -0.74
C THR A 465 3.72 -19.63 -2.06
N ALA A 466 3.35 -18.80 -3.01
CA ALA A 466 3.08 -19.26 -4.36
C ALA A 466 4.38 -19.29 -5.16
N HIS A 467 4.60 -20.33 -5.97
CA HIS A 467 5.81 -20.47 -6.78
C HIS A 467 5.55 -20.32 -8.27
N SER A 468 4.36 -20.69 -8.73
CA SER A 468 4.02 -20.60 -10.14
C SER A 468 2.51 -20.57 -10.32
N VAL A 469 2.09 -19.85 -11.37
CA VAL A 469 0.72 -19.73 -11.85
C VAL A 469 0.76 -19.66 -13.37
N ASP A 470 -0.18 -20.32 -14.02
CA ASP A 470 -0.36 -20.23 -15.47
C ASP A 470 -1.85 -20.46 -15.81
N MET A 471 -2.23 -20.13 -17.03
CA MET A 471 -3.59 -20.19 -17.53
C MET A 471 -3.65 -20.91 -18.88
N ALA A 472 -4.82 -21.46 -19.23
CA ALA A 472 -5.02 -21.96 -20.58
C ALA A 472 -5.21 -20.78 -21.53
N TRP A 473 -4.31 -20.55 -22.48
CA TRP A 473 -4.40 -19.39 -23.38
C TRP A 473 -5.70 -19.36 -24.21
N SER A 474 -6.15 -20.52 -24.66
CA SER A 474 -7.41 -20.67 -25.40
C SER A 474 -8.67 -20.45 -24.55
N ASN A 475 -8.54 -20.50 -23.22
CA ASN A 475 -9.61 -20.22 -22.26
C ASN A 475 -9.00 -19.64 -20.96
N PRO A 476 -8.75 -18.32 -20.91
CA PRO A 476 -8.02 -17.69 -19.82
C PRO A 476 -8.79 -17.70 -18.48
N GLU A 477 -10.05 -18.13 -18.46
CA GLU A 477 -10.78 -18.36 -17.20
C GLU A 477 -10.22 -19.56 -16.44
N TYR A 478 -9.60 -20.52 -17.13
CA TYR A 478 -8.91 -21.63 -16.49
C TYR A 478 -7.52 -21.18 -16.01
N ILE A 479 -7.32 -21.16 -14.70
CA ILE A 479 -6.04 -20.81 -14.06
C ILE A 479 -5.62 -21.96 -13.16
N ALA A 480 -4.33 -22.30 -13.15
CA ALA A 480 -3.75 -23.25 -12.19
C ALA A 480 -2.58 -22.60 -11.45
N THR A 481 -2.47 -22.89 -10.15
CA THR A 481 -1.38 -22.38 -9.31
C THR A 481 -0.85 -23.44 -8.36
N ILE A 482 0.43 -23.34 -8.04
CA ILE A 482 1.18 -24.25 -7.17
C ILE A 482 2.05 -23.48 -6.20
N GLY A 483 2.30 -24.06 -5.02
CA GLY A 483 3.14 -23.44 -4.02
C GLY A 483 3.28 -24.24 -2.73
N HIS A 484 3.89 -23.61 -1.73
CA HIS A 484 3.89 -24.12 -0.37
C HIS A 484 2.54 -23.81 0.30
N PRO A 485 1.80 -24.82 0.77
CA PRO A 485 0.49 -24.60 1.38
C PRO A 485 0.63 -23.87 2.72
N ALA A 486 -0.22 -22.87 2.96
CA ALA A 486 -0.55 -22.40 4.31
C ALA A 486 -1.79 -23.11 4.85
N GLY A 487 -2.67 -23.57 3.96
CA GLY A 487 -3.78 -24.48 4.24
C GLY A 487 -3.43 -25.94 3.98
N ASN A 488 -4.31 -26.65 3.27
CA ASN A 488 -4.20 -28.10 3.04
C ASN A 488 -3.79 -28.48 1.61
N ALA A 489 -3.82 -27.54 0.66
CA ALA A 489 -3.63 -27.82 -0.77
C ALA A 489 -2.40 -27.12 -1.33
N PRO A 490 -1.36 -27.85 -1.78
CA PRO A 490 -0.17 -27.29 -2.42
C PRO A 490 -0.40 -26.86 -3.88
N GLY A 491 -1.58 -27.13 -4.45
CA GLY A 491 -1.96 -26.72 -5.79
C GLY A 491 -3.47 -26.69 -5.97
N SER A 492 -3.94 -25.75 -6.77
CA SER A 492 -5.36 -25.54 -7.04
C SER A 492 -5.58 -24.97 -8.44
N TYR A 493 -6.82 -25.04 -8.92
CA TYR A 493 -7.23 -24.44 -10.18
C TYR A 493 -8.54 -23.66 -10.01
N SER A 494 -8.74 -22.70 -10.89
CA SER A 494 -9.97 -21.93 -11.07
C SER A 494 -10.54 -22.19 -12.47
N LEU A 495 -11.85 -22.13 -12.60
CA LEU A 495 -12.59 -22.25 -13.87
C LEU A 495 -13.27 -20.93 -14.27
N ASP A 496 -13.10 -19.88 -13.48
CA ASP A 496 -13.86 -18.63 -13.54
C ASP A 496 -12.95 -17.41 -13.28
N ALA A 497 -11.74 -17.46 -13.84
CA ALA A 497 -10.76 -16.37 -13.79
C ALA A 497 -10.36 -15.94 -12.36
N GLY A 498 -10.24 -16.91 -11.46
CA GLY A 498 -9.74 -16.72 -10.11
C GLY A 498 -10.80 -16.29 -9.10
N VAL A 499 -12.08 -16.27 -9.48
CA VAL A 499 -13.21 -15.95 -8.58
C VAL A 499 -13.42 -17.08 -7.58
N THR A 500 -13.44 -18.33 -8.03
CA THR A 500 -13.50 -19.53 -7.20
C THR A 500 -12.35 -20.47 -7.52
N TRP A 501 -11.92 -21.23 -6.50
CA TRP A 501 -10.79 -22.13 -6.57
C TRP A 501 -11.15 -23.52 -6.04
N SER A 502 -10.59 -24.55 -6.65
CA SER A 502 -10.67 -25.95 -6.23
C SER A 502 -9.27 -26.53 -6.07
N ALA A 503 -9.02 -27.25 -4.98
CA ALA A 503 -7.80 -28.06 -4.87
C ALA A 503 -7.75 -29.09 -6.01
N PHE A 504 -6.55 -29.44 -6.46
CA PHE A 504 -6.42 -30.65 -7.28
C PHE A 504 -6.89 -31.88 -6.47
N PRO A 505 -7.65 -32.82 -7.07
CA PRO A 505 -8.15 -34.00 -6.35
C PRO A 505 -7.04 -34.93 -5.84
N SER A 506 -5.89 -34.93 -6.51
CA SER A 506 -4.68 -35.61 -6.09
C SER A 506 -3.45 -34.77 -6.47
N PHE A 507 -2.27 -35.15 -5.98
CA PHE A 507 -1.01 -34.45 -6.25
C PHE A 507 0.04 -35.41 -6.82
N PRO A 508 1.03 -34.90 -7.58
CA PRO A 508 2.15 -35.72 -8.03
C PRO A 508 2.86 -36.43 -6.86
N PRO A 509 3.32 -37.67 -7.04
CA PRO A 509 4.12 -38.36 -6.03
C PRO A 509 5.41 -37.60 -5.67
N GLY A 510 5.77 -37.60 -4.39
CA GLY A 510 7.04 -37.05 -3.88
C GLY A 510 7.02 -35.55 -3.55
N LEU A 511 5.85 -34.91 -3.59
CA LEU A 511 5.71 -33.47 -3.39
C LEU A 511 6.07 -32.97 -1.97
N GLU A 512 5.82 -33.76 -0.93
CA GLU A 512 5.97 -33.37 0.49
C GLU A 512 7.39 -32.91 0.88
N GLY A 513 8.41 -33.21 0.07
CA GLY A 513 9.80 -32.76 0.28
C GLY A 513 10.31 -31.76 -0.76
N ASN A 514 9.48 -31.27 -1.67
CA ASN A 514 9.89 -30.53 -2.88
C ASN A 514 9.14 -29.21 -3.10
N TYR A 515 8.75 -28.52 -2.03
CA TYR A 515 8.08 -27.20 -2.05
C TYR A 515 9.05 -26.02 -2.19
N SER A 516 10.09 -26.12 -3.01
CA SER A 516 10.99 -24.98 -3.24
C SER A 516 10.53 -24.12 -4.41
N GLY A 517 10.98 -22.87 -4.43
CA GLY A 517 10.70 -21.88 -5.49
C GLY A 517 11.17 -22.27 -6.89
N GLN A 518 11.97 -23.33 -7.01
CA GLN A 518 12.38 -23.92 -8.29
C GLN A 518 11.33 -24.90 -8.80
N SER A 519 10.07 -24.45 -8.85
CA SER A 519 8.93 -25.22 -9.31
C SER A 519 8.14 -24.40 -10.33
N ASN A 520 7.52 -25.07 -11.31
CA ASN A 520 6.80 -24.39 -12.38
C ASN A 520 5.59 -25.21 -12.84
N VAL A 521 4.55 -24.51 -13.31
CA VAL A 521 3.40 -25.11 -13.98
C VAL A 521 3.23 -24.52 -15.38
N ALA A 522 2.95 -25.38 -16.36
CA ALA A 522 2.52 -24.97 -17.70
C ALA A 522 1.15 -25.56 -18.01
N VAL A 523 0.19 -24.71 -18.35
CA VAL A 523 -1.19 -25.08 -18.68
C VAL A 523 -1.37 -24.98 -20.19
N SER A 524 -1.54 -26.13 -20.85
CA SER A 524 -1.74 -26.17 -22.31
C SER A 524 -3.21 -26.02 -22.71
N ALA A 525 -4.12 -26.61 -21.93
CA ALA A 525 -5.55 -26.52 -22.13
C ALA A 525 -6.29 -26.67 -20.79
N PRO A 526 -7.59 -26.31 -20.69
CA PRO A 526 -8.34 -26.54 -19.45
C PRO A 526 -8.27 -28.00 -18.99
N GLY A 527 -7.74 -28.19 -17.77
CA GLY A 527 -7.52 -29.51 -17.16
C GLY A 527 -6.30 -30.29 -17.65
N GLN A 528 -5.50 -29.71 -18.55
CA GLN A 528 -4.25 -30.28 -19.04
C GLN A 528 -3.07 -29.39 -18.67
N LEU A 529 -2.16 -29.93 -17.86
CA LEU A 529 -0.99 -29.18 -17.39
C LEU A 529 0.17 -30.10 -17.02
N VAL A 530 1.37 -29.55 -17.09
CA VAL A 530 2.61 -30.15 -16.59
C VAL A 530 3.05 -29.42 -15.34
N TRP A 531 3.25 -30.17 -14.25
CA TRP A 531 3.82 -29.69 -13.00
C TRP A 531 5.28 -30.16 -12.87
N ALA A 532 6.20 -29.22 -13.05
CA ALA A 532 7.61 -29.38 -12.74
C ALA A 532 7.85 -29.08 -11.26
N GLN A 533 7.84 -30.13 -10.44
CA GLN A 533 8.21 -30.04 -9.02
C GLN A 533 9.73 -29.81 -8.91
N SER A 534 10.15 -29.06 -7.89
CA SER A 534 11.58 -28.91 -7.64
C SER A 534 12.28 -30.25 -7.38
N ASN A 535 13.54 -30.35 -7.80
CA ASN A 535 14.42 -31.51 -7.66
C ASN A 535 13.85 -32.85 -8.17
N SER A 536 12.82 -32.82 -9.03
CA SER A 536 12.09 -34.00 -9.47
C SER A 536 11.89 -34.03 -10.98
N ILE A 537 11.43 -35.17 -11.48
CA ILE A 537 10.95 -35.31 -12.86
C ILE A 537 9.55 -34.66 -12.93
N PRO A 538 9.24 -33.83 -13.94
CA PRO A 538 7.91 -33.27 -14.12
C PRO A 538 6.84 -34.33 -14.35
N TYR A 539 5.64 -34.05 -13.86
CA TYR A 539 4.44 -34.87 -14.04
C TYR A 539 3.40 -34.09 -14.85
N TYR A 540 2.60 -34.79 -15.64
CA TYR A 540 1.46 -34.20 -16.34
C TYR A 540 0.14 -34.79 -15.87
N THR A 541 -0.93 -34.03 -16.08
CA THR A 541 -2.32 -34.47 -15.91
C THR A 541 -3.13 -34.03 -17.13
N THR A 542 -4.17 -34.78 -17.45
CA THR A 542 -5.15 -34.46 -18.51
C THR A 542 -6.58 -34.43 -17.96
N ASP A 543 -6.73 -34.52 -16.64
CA ASP A 543 -8.01 -34.72 -15.94
C ASP A 543 -8.16 -33.83 -14.69
N ASN A 544 -7.61 -32.62 -14.73
CA ASN A 544 -7.63 -31.67 -13.60
C ASN A 544 -6.97 -32.22 -12.31
N GLY A 545 -5.88 -32.98 -12.45
CA GLY A 545 -5.14 -33.52 -11.30
C GLY A 545 -5.87 -34.65 -10.58
N VAL A 546 -6.86 -35.30 -11.21
CA VAL A 546 -7.43 -36.56 -10.71
C VAL A 546 -6.38 -37.67 -10.77
N SER A 547 -5.55 -37.66 -11.83
CA SER A 547 -4.39 -38.54 -11.96
C SER A 547 -3.18 -37.78 -12.51
N TRP A 548 -2.00 -38.24 -12.11
CA TRP A 548 -0.70 -37.68 -12.49
C TRP A 548 0.20 -38.74 -13.09
N HIS A 549 0.83 -38.42 -14.22
CA HIS A 549 1.69 -39.31 -14.99
C HIS A 549 3.08 -38.71 -15.14
N VAL A 550 4.12 -39.52 -14.95
CA VAL A 550 5.50 -39.06 -15.09
C VAL A 550 5.83 -38.81 -16.57
N THR A 551 6.53 -37.72 -16.86
CA THR A 551 7.06 -37.44 -18.20
C THR A 551 8.31 -38.29 -18.50
N ASN A 552 8.81 -38.26 -19.73
CA ASN A 552 10.10 -38.87 -20.10
C ASN A 552 11.30 -37.92 -19.91
N LEU A 553 11.11 -36.74 -19.28
CA LEU A 553 12.20 -35.81 -19.02
C LEU A 553 13.25 -36.43 -18.08
N PRO A 554 14.54 -36.09 -18.23
CA PRO A 554 15.58 -36.61 -17.37
C PRO A 554 15.40 -36.20 -15.89
N ALA A 555 15.85 -37.06 -14.98
CA ALA A 555 15.99 -36.67 -13.58
C ALA A 555 17.05 -35.56 -13.43
N LEU A 556 16.73 -34.55 -12.62
CA LEU A 556 17.66 -33.48 -12.29
C LEU A 556 18.76 -33.99 -11.35
N VAL A 557 19.99 -33.51 -11.53
CA VAL A 557 21.09 -33.81 -10.60
C VAL A 557 20.87 -33.04 -9.31
N THR A 558 20.56 -33.74 -8.22
CA THR A 558 20.32 -33.17 -6.89
C THR A 558 21.60 -33.16 -6.03
N GLY A 559 21.56 -32.50 -4.86
CA GLY A 559 22.69 -32.48 -3.92
C GLY A 559 23.84 -31.54 -4.32
N ILE A 560 23.61 -30.62 -5.25
CA ILE A 560 24.62 -29.66 -5.73
C ILE A 560 24.72 -28.38 -4.88
N GLY A 561 23.96 -28.29 -3.78
CA GLY A 561 23.94 -27.13 -2.87
C GLY A 561 22.90 -26.05 -3.23
N VAL A 562 22.18 -26.24 -4.33
CA VAL A 562 21.00 -25.46 -4.71
C VAL A 562 19.89 -26.41 -5.17
N ASN A 563 18.65 -26.00 -4.98
CA ASN A 563 17.50 -26.67 -5.57
C ASN A 563 17.46 -26.41 -7.09
N ARG A 564 16.83 -27.32 -7.82
CA ARG A 564 16.70 -27.27 -9.28
C ARG A 564 15.25 -27.44 -9.72
N GLY A 565 14.93 -26.99 -10.92
CA GLY A 565 13.62 -27.17 -11.53
C GLY A 565 13.69 -27.18 -13.05
N TYR A 566 12.55 -27.38 -13.71
CA TYR A 566 12.39 -27.09 -15.13
C TYR A 566 11.54 -25.83 -15.26
N HIS A 567 11.98 -24.89 -16.10
CA HIS A 567 11.09 -23.87 -16.63
C HIS A 567 10.19 -24.52 -17.68
N MET A 568 8.87 -24.44 -17.50
CA MET A 568 7.90 -24.98 -18.46
C MET A 568 7.14 -23.84 -19.11
N ALA A 569 6.77 -24.01 -20.38
CA ALA A 569 5.87 -23.10 -21.07
C ALA A 569 5.03 -23.88 -22.08
N ALA A 570 3.72 -23.67 -22.10
CA ALA A 570 2.87 -24.17 -23.17
C ALA A 570 2.89 -23.17 -24.34
N ASP A 571 2.91 -23.69 -25.57
CA ASP A 571 2.66 -22.85 -26.74
C ASP A 571 1.24 -22.28 -26.66
N ARG A 572 1.10 -21.01 -27.00
CA ARG A 572 -0.16 -20.28 -26.83
C ARG A 572 -1.10 -20.42 -28.04
N GLN A 573 -0.61 -20.93 -29.17
CA GLN A 573 -1.39 -21.22 -30.37
C GLN A 573 -1.75 -22.71 -30.49
N ASN A 574 -0.85 -23.59 -30.06
CA ASN A 574 -1.03 -25.05 -30.18
C ASN A 574 -0.90 -25.76 -28.81
N PRO A 575 -2.00 -26.25 -28.21
CA PRO A 575 -1.97 -26.89 -26.89
C PRO A 575 -1.21 -28.23 -26.86
N ASP A 576 -0.91 -28.81 -28.02
CA ASP A 576 -0.09 -30.03 -28.08
C ASP A 576 1.41 -29.72 -27.90
N ILE A 577 1.82 -28.45 -28.01
CA ILE A 577 3.22 -28.06 -27.90
C ILE A 577 3.52 -27.53 -26.49
N VAL A 578 4.45 -28.18 -25.80
CA VAL A 578 4.94 -27.78 -24.47
C VAL A 578 6.47 -27.82 -24.47
N TYR A 579 7.08 -26.79 -23.92
CA TYR A 579 8.53 -26.62 -23.82
C TYR A 579 9.00 -26.85 -22.39
N ALA A 580 10.20 -27.41 -22.24
CA ALA A 580 10.87 -27.58 -20.96
C ALA A 580 12.34 -27.15 -21.07
N TYR A 581 12.76 -26.27 -20.16
CA TYR A 581 14.12 -25.77 -20.07
C TYR A 581 14.72 -26.14 -18.70
N ASP A 582 15.73 -27.03 -18.73
CA ASP A 582 16.59 -27.30 -17.58
C ASP A 582 17.65 -26.19 -17.47
N HIS A 583 17.50 -25.32 -16.48
CA HIS A 583 18.42 -24.21 -16.19
C HIS A 583 19.84 -24.65 -15.80
N GLY A 584 20.08 -25.95 -15.58
CA GLY A 584 21.43 -26.50 -15.39
C GLY A 584 22.01 -26.34 -13.98
N GLY A 585 21.37 -25.65 -13.04
CA GLY A 585 21.83 -25.55 -11.64
C GLY A 585 22.30 -24.15 -11.26
N ALA A 586 23.56 -23.98 -10.87
CA ALA A 586 24.15 -22.68 -10.57
C ALA A 586 25.58 -22.62 -11.11
N TRP A 587 26.11 -21.42 -11.36
CA TRP A 587 27.39 -21.25 -12.06
C TRP A 587 28.58 -22.00 -11.44
N TRP A 588 28.58 -22.27 -10.14
CA TRP A 588 29.68 -22.97 -9.43
C TRP A 588 29.60 -24.50 -9.50
N ARG A 589 28.41 -25.03 -9.83
CA ARG A 589 28.10 -26.47 -9.89
C ARG A 589 27.01 -26.74 -10.94
N ALA A 590 27.21 -26.18 -12.13
CA ALA A 590 26.27 -26.36 -13.23
C ALA A 590 26.45 -27.76 -13.85
N SER A 591 25.34 -28.46 -14.07
CA SER A 591 25.26 -29.48 -15.11
C SER A 591 24.92 -28.83 -16.45
N ASP A 592 25.02 -29.59 -17.55
CA ASP A 592 24.62 -29.11 -18.87
C ASP A 592 23.14 -28.69 -18.86
N ALA A 593 22.91 -27.38 -19.06
CA ALA A 593 21.58 -26.82 -19.29
C ALA A 593 21.05 -27.34 -20.63
N LYS A 594 19.76 -27.67 -20.68
CA LYS A 594 19.15 -28.39 -21.80
C LYS A 594 17.76 -27.89 -22.10
N PHE A 595 17.40 -27.91 -23.38
CA PHE A 595 16.05 -27.61 -23.83
C PHE A 595 15.38 -28.84 -24.42
N PHE A 596 14.08 -28.96 -24.17
CA PHE A 596 13.22 -30.01 -24.68
C PHE A 596 11.90 -29.43 -25.16
N TYR A 597 11.28 -30.11 -26.13
CA TYR A 597 9.97 -29.77 -26.68
C TYR A 597 9.09 -31.02 -26.80
N SER A 598 7.79 -30.84 -26.67
CA SER A 598 6.75 -31.87 -26.78
C SER A 598 5.77 -31.50 -27.91
N HIS A 599 5.13 -32.50 -28.51
CA HIS A 599 4.04 -32.35 -29.48
C HIS A 599 2.81 -33.20 -29.11
N ASP A 600 2.68 -33.55 -27.83
CA ASP A 600 1.58 -34.37 -27.29
C ASP A 600 0.98 -33.80 -25.98
N GLY A 601 1.12 -32.49 -25.78
CA GLY A 601 0.60 -31.79 -24.60
C GLY A 601 1.48 -31.93 -23.35
N GLY A 602 2.77 -32.22 -23.53
CA GLY A 602 3.72 -32.37 -22.43
C GLY A 602 3.78 -33.77 -21.82
N GLN A 603 3.36 -34.81 -22.55
CA GLN A 603 3.44 -36.20 -22.08
C GLN A 603 4.83 -36.78 -22.38
N THR A 604 5.32 -36.54 -23.59
CA THR A 604 6.67 -36.92 -24.03
C THR A 604 7.41 -35.74 -24.64
N PHE A 605 8.71 -35.68 -24.35
CA PHE A 605 9.63 -34.61 -24.70
C PHE A 605 10.80 -35.14 -25.52
N ILE A 606 11.25 -34.32 -26.47
CA ILE A 606 12.42 -34.53 -27.33
C ILE A 606 13.45 -33.48 -26.95
N GLN A 607 14.69 -33.88 -26.69
CA GLN A 607 15.78 -32.94 -26.42
C GLN A 607 16.21 -32.25 -27.71
N SER A 608 16.37 -30.92 -27.68
CA SER A 608 17.01 -30.19 -28.77
C SER A 608 18.48 -30.59 -28.91
N THR A 609 18.94 -30.73 -30.15
CA THR A 609 20.32 -31.17 -30.47
C THR A 609 21.06 -30.18 -31.36
N ASP A 610 20.50 -28.99 -31.56
CA ASP A 610 21.14 -27.95 -32.36
C ASP A 610 22.43 -27.46 -31.69
N SER A 611 23.52 -27.51 -32.47
CA SER A 611 24.83 -26.99 -32.07
C SER A 611 24.86 -25.49 -31.79
N ALA A 612 23.90 -24.71 -32.30
CA ALA A 612 23.78 -23.29 -32.01
C ALA A 612 23.25 -23.01 -30.59
N LEU A 613 22.58 -23.98 -29.96
CA LEU A 613 22.04 -23.87 -28.61
C LEU A 613 23.12 -24.15 -27.56
N THR A 614 24.00 -23.17 -27.35
CA THR A 614 25.09 -23.24 -26.36
C THR A 614 24.65 -22.67 -25.00
N LEU A 615 23.70 -23.32 -24.33
CA LEU A 615 23.16 -22.87 -23.04
C LEU A 615 24.19 -22.98 -21.92
N ARG A 616 24.20 -21.99 -21.03
CA ARG A 616 24.99 -22.00 -19.80
C ARG A 616 24.10 -22.22 -18.59
N GLY A 617 24.48 -23.14 -17.70
CA GLY A 617 23.75 -23.34 -16.46
C GLY A 617 23.87 -22.15 -15.50
N ASN A 618 22.74 -21.61 -15.04
CA ASN A 618 22.62 -20.53 -14.04
C ASN A 618 21.44 -20.78 -13.12
N TYR A 619 21.36 -20.04 -12.00
CA TYR A 619 20.31 -20.22 -11.01
C TYR A 619 18.92 -20.04 -11.65
N PHE A 620 17.93 -20.74 -11.11
CA PHE A 620 16.58 -20.77 -11.70
C PHE A 620 16.00 -19.37 -11.90
N HIS A 621 16.22 -18.47 -10.94
CA HIS A 621 15.71 -17.09 -10.98
C HIS A 621 16.56 -16.13 -11.83
N ASP A 622 17.73 -16.56 -12.31
CA ASP A 622 18.59 -15.80 -13.24
C ASP A 622 18.37 -16.26 -14.70
N THR A 623 17.32 -17.04 -14.96
CA THR A 623 17.03 -17.65 -16.25
C THR A 623 15.53 -17.66 -16.51
N SER A 624 15.12 -17.65 -17.78
CA SER A 624 13.69 -17.66 -18.13
C SER A 624 13.43 -18.19 -19.54
N ILE A 625 12.16 -18.52 -19.79
CA ILE A 625 11.62 -18.94 -21.07
C ILE A 625 10.41 -18.07 -21.40
N ALA A 626 10.26 -17.69 -22.67
CA ALA A 626 9.07 -17.02 -23.18
C ALA A 626 8.63 -17.64 -24.49
N VAL A 627 7.32 -17.64 -24.74
CA VAL A 627 6.70 -18.16 -25.98
C VAL A 627 5.98 -17.03 -26.69
N ASN A 628 6.02 -17.01 -28.02
CA ASN A 628 5.33 -15.98 -28.78
C ASN A 628 3.83 -16.31 -28.78
N PRO A 629 2.97 -15.46 -28.18
CA PRO A 629 1.55 -15.74 -28.15
C PRO A 629 0.87 -15.63 -29.52
N TYR A 630 1.52 -15.00 -30.50
CA TYR A 630 0.95 -14.70 -31.81
C TYR A 630 1.44 -15.63 -32.92
N VAL A 631 2.45 -16.46 -32.65
CA VAL A 631 3.07 -17.38 -33.63
C VAL A 631 3.35 -18.71 -32.97
N GLU A 632 2.75 -19.78 -33.50
CA GLU A 632 3.04 -21.16 -33.09
C GLU A 632 4.53 -21.47 -33.29
N GLY A 633 5.14 -22.15 -32.31
CA GLY A 633 6.50 -22.68 -32.44
C GLY A 633 7.61 -21.67 -32.18
N GLU A 634 7.30 -20.42 -31.87
CA GLU A 634 8.32 -19.43 -31.54
C GLU A 634 8.56 -19.35 -30.02
N VAL A 635 9.80 -19.61 -29.62
CA VAL A 635 10.21 -19.71 -28.22
C VAL A 635 11.58 -19.06 -28.01
N TRP A 636 11.72 -18.40 -26.87
CA TRP A 636 12.89 -17.64 -26.47
C TRP A 636 13.41 -18.12 -25.12
N ILE A 637 14.74 -18.12 -24.96
CA ILE A 637 15.41 -18.49 -23.69
C ILE A 637 16.40 -17.40 -23.32
N ALA A 638 16.28 -16.92 -22.09
CA ALA A 638 17.32 -16.16 -21.41
C ALA A 638 18.07 -17.11 -20.47
N ASP A 639 19.35 -17.39 -20.74
CA ASP A 639 20.14 -18.33 -19.95
C ASP A 639 20.95 -17.65 -18.83
N GLY A 640 20.66 -16.40 -18.50
CA GLY A 640 21.45 -15.53 -17.63
C GLY A 640 22.53 -14.75 -18.39
N ASN A 641 23.02 -15.23 -19.53
CA ASN A 641 24.12 -14.57 -20.24
C ASN A 641 23.74 -14.12 -21.64
N SER A 642 22.92 -14.91 -22.30
CA SER A 642 22.59 -14.74 -23.71
C SER A 642 21.11 -15.02 -23.92
N LEU A 643 20.60 -14.37 -24.96
CA LEU A 643 19.25 -14.59 -25.44
C LEU A 643 19.29 -15.51 -26.66
N PHE A 644 18.44 -16.52 -26.67
CA PHE A 644 18.30 -17.47 -27.77
C PHE A 644 16.86 -17.47 -28.28
N ARG A 645 16.69 -17.68 -29.58
CA ARG A 645 15.39 -17.78 -30.24
C ARG A 645 15.30 -19.00 -31.13
N SER A 646 14.17 -19.68 -31.10
CA SER A 646 13.75 -20.66 -32.09
C SER A 646 12.41 -20.25 -32.70
N THR A 647 12.21 -20.59 -33.97
CA THR A 647 10.96 -20.35 -34.72
C THR A 647 10.36 -21.65 -35.26
N ASP A 648 10.85 -22.81 -34.80
CA ASP A 648 10.48 -24.14 -35.27
C ASP A 648 10.29 -25.11 -34.08
N SER A 649 9.69 -24.59 -33.00
CA SER A 649 9.38 -25.32 -31.77
C SER A 649 10.62 -25.84 -31.03
N GLY A 650 11.73 -25.12 -31.09
CA GLY A 650 12.96 -25.45 -30.38
C GLY A 650 13.86 -26.47 -31.07
N VAL A 651 13.61 -26.76 -32.36
CA VAL A 651 14.42 -27.69 -33.15
C VAL A 651 15.74 -27.03 -33.56
N THR A 652 15.69 -25.80 -34.07
CA THR A 652 16.86 -24.98 -34.41
C THR A 652 16.84 -23.63 -33.69
N TRP A 653 18.03 -23.09 -33.43
CA TRP A 653 18.23 -21.94 -32.56
C TRP A 653 19.15 -20.88 -33.17
N VAL A 654 18.84 -19.63 -32.87
CA VAL A 654 19.70 -18.47 -33.13
C VAL A 654 20.10 -17.86 -31.80
N LYS A 655 21.40 -17.69 -31.58
CA LYS A 655 21.95 -16.95 -30.44
C LYS A 655 22.05 -15.47 -30.80
N LEU A 656 21.44 -14.62 -29.98
CA LEU A 656 21.58 -13.16 -30.09
C LEU A 656 22.82 -12.70 -29.32
N THR A 657 23.55 -11.72 -29.88
CA THR A 657 24.88 -11.32 -29.38
C THR A 657 24.93 -9.92 -28.79
N ALA A 658 23.79 -9.22 -28.69
CA ALA A 658 23.74 -7.87 -28.11
C ALA A 658 24.00 -7.87 -26.60
N MET A 659 23.68 -8.98 -25.93
CA MET A 659 23.77 -9.15 -24.49
C MET A 659 25.19 -9.49 -24.05
N GLN A 660 25.67 -8.81 -23.01
CA GLN A 660 27.05 -8.93 -22.56
C GLN A 660 27.13 -8.88 -21.03
N SER A 661 27.16 -10.04 -20.39
CA SER A 661 27.38 -10.13 -18.95
C SER A 661 28.66 -9.38 -18.54
N VAL A 662 28.58 -8.64 -17.43
CA VAL A 662 29.69 -7.85 -16.89
C VAL A 662 30.35 -8.62 -15.75
N TRP A 663 31.69 -8.72 -15.82
CA TRP A 663 32.51 -9.51 -14.90
C TRP A 663 33.45 -8.60 -14.11
N ASP A 664 33.79 -8.98 -12.88
CA ASP A 664 34.72 -8.23 -12.02
C ASP A 664 36.21 -8.55 -12.26
N GLY A 665 36.54 -9.10 -13.44
CA GLY A 665 37.90 -9.46 -13.83
C GLY A 665 38.36 -10.85 -13.35
N ARG A 666 37.54 -11.58 -12.61
CA ARG A 666 37.77 -12.98 -12.22
C ARG A 666 37.31 -13.95 -13.33
N ASP A 667 37.79 -15.20 -13.25
CA ASP A 667 37.55 -16.22 -14.28
C ASP A 667 36.04 -16.53 -14.41
N PRO A 668 35.42 -16.28 -15.59
CA PRO A 668 34.01 -16.51 -15.80
C PRO A 668 33.61 -17.99 -15.74
N SER A 669 34.56 -18.94 -15.75
CA SER A 669 34.23 -20.37 -15.59
C SER A 669 33.95 -20.79 -14.14
N TRP A 670 34.24 -19.93 -13.16
CA TRP A 670 34.06 -20.21 -11.73
C TRP A 670 33.47 -19.02 -10.95
N GLN A 671 32.68 -18.15 -11.60
CA GLN A 671 31.91 -17.09 -10.93
C GLN A 671 30.60 -16.79 -11.68
N ALA A 672 29.63 -16.18 -11.00
CA ALA A 672 28.55 -15.43 -11.62
C ALA A 672 29.09 -14.10 -12.16
N PRO A 673 28.48 -13.54 -13.20
CA PRO A 673 28.72 -12.16 -13.54
C PRO A 673 28.21 -11.25 -12.43
N VAL A 674 28.77 -10.04 -12.35
CA VAL A 674 28.26 -9.00 -11.44
C VAL A 674 26.95 -8.41 -11.99
N MET A 675 26.79 -8.40 -13.31
CA MET A 675 25.53 -8.11 -13.98
C MET A 675 25.36 -9.10 -15.13
N PHE A 676 24.26 -9.83 -15.13
CA PHE A 676 23.96 -10.84 -16.14
C PHE A 676 23.54 -10.20 -17.48
N GLY A 677 23.80 -10.92 -18.56
CA GLY A 677 23.49 -10.48 -19.92
C GLY A 677 22.00 -10.52 -20.26
N ALA A 678 21.33 -11.62 -19.93
CA ALA A 678 19.91 -11.82 -20.18
C ALA A 678 19.33 -12.73 -19.08
N GLU A 679 18.68 -12.16 -18.08
CA GLU A 679 18.07 -12.87 -16.95
C GLU A 679 16.60 -13.19 -17.24
N ALA A 680 15.89 -12.20 -17.78
CA ALA A 680 14.46 -12.25 -18.05
C ALA A 680 14.17 -11.99 -19.54
N VAL A 681 13.18 -12.67 -20.09
CA VAL A 681 12.60 -12.37 -21.40
C VAL A 681 11.08 -12.44 -21.35
N ALA A 682 10.40 -11.52 -22.02
CA ALA A 682 8.96 -11.55 -22.24
C ALA A 682 8.61 -11.07 -23.65
N LEU A 683 7.48 -11.52 -24.20
CA LEU A 683 7.00 -11.16 -25.53
C LEU A 683 5.63 -10.50 -25.43
N GLY A 684 5.50 -9.27 -25.90
CA GLY A 684 4.27 -8.47 -25.82
C GLY A 684 3.67 -8.15 -27.18
N VAL A 685 2.62 -7.31 -27.16
CA VAL A 685 1.94 -6.81 -28.38
C VAL A 685 2.96 -6.30 -29.39
N PRO A 686 2.89 -6.67 -30.68
CA PRO A 686 3.80 -6.15 -31.69
C PRO A 686 3.67 -4.63 -31.84
N ALA A 687 4.78 -3.94 -32.10
CA ALA A 687 4.75 -2.52 -32.39
C ALA A 687 3.87 -2.22 -33.61
N PRO A 688 3.14 -1.08 -33.62
CA PRO A 688 2.41 -0.64 -34.80
C PRO A 688 3.33 -0.62 -36.02
N ASP A 689 2.86 -1.20 -37.12
CA ASP A 689 3.60 -1.32 -38.39
C ASP A 689 4.90 -2.14 -38.36
N SER A 690 5.23 -2.82 -37.25
CA SER A 690 6.35 -3.77 -37.24
C SER A 690 6.06 -4.97 -38.13
N ALA A 691 7.09 -5.41 -38.86
CA ALA A 691 7.04 -6.65 -39.62
C ALA A 691 7.16 -7.90 -38.73
N TYR A 692 7.56 -7.74 -37.47
CA TYR A 692 7.67 -8.82 -36.51
C TYR A 692 6.39 -8.96 -35.68
N SER A 693 6.09 -10.20 -35.30
CA SER A 693 4.84 -10.60 -34.66
C SER A 693 4.76 -10.30 -33.17
N ALA A 694 5.83 -9.83 -32.52
CA ALA A 694 5.82 -9.49 -31.11
C ALA A 694 6.78 -8.34 -30.78
N THR A 695 6.63 -7.72 -29.63
CA THR A 695 7.67 -6.88 -29.02
C THR A 695 8.47 -7.74 -28.04
N VAL A 696 9.81 -7.64 -28.05
CA VAL A 696 10.67 -8.38 -27.12
C VAL A 696 11.09 -7.49 -25.98
N PHE A 697 10.83 -7.92 -24.75
CA PHE A 697 11.37 -7.31 -23.54
C PHE A 697 12.45 -8.19 -22.93
N MET A 698 13.48 -7.55 -22.36
CA MET A 698 14.61 -8.24 -21.75
C MET A 698 15.11 -7.50 -20.51
N GLY A 699 15.34 -8.23 -19.42
CA GLY A 699 16.05 -7.76 -18.23
C GLY A 699 17.48 -8.29 -18.22
N GLY A 700 18.47 -7.41 -18.08
CA GLY A 700 19.88 -7.76 -18.15
C GLY A 700 20.75 -6.62 -18.67
N THR A 701 21.81 -6.93 -19.41
CA THR A 701 22.73 -5.93 -19.95
C THR A 701 22.76 -5.86 -21.47
N VAL A 702 22.69 -4.65 -22.02
CA VAL A 702 22.99 -4.36 -23.43
C VAL A 702 24.12 -3.33 -23.47
N ASN A 703 25.19 -3.64 -24.22
CA ASN A 703 26.40 -2.81 -24.29
C ASN A 703 26.99 -2.44 -22.91
N GLY A 704 26.89 -3.37 -21.93
CA GLY A 704 27.45 -3.22 -20.58
C GLY A 704 26.63 -2.34 -19.63
N ILE A 705 25.46 -1.84 -20.04
CA ILE A 705 24.54 -1.10 -19.19
C ILE A 705 23.44 -2.08 -18.73
N TYR A 706 23.12 -2.10 -17.44
CA TYR A 706 22.03 -2.93 -16.90
C TYR A 706 20.69 -2.19 -16.98
N GLY A 707 19.62 -2.91 -17.28
CA GLY A 707 18.27 -2.34 -17.27
C GLY A 707 17.23 -3.23 -17.93
N ALA A 708 16.04 -2.66 -18.06
CA ALA A 708 14.94 -3.23 -18.82
C ALA A 708 15.05 -2.68 -20.23
N TYR A 709 14.96 -3.57 -21.22
CA TYR A 709 15.10 -3.24 -22.62
C TYR A 709 13.91 -3.72 -23.44
N ARG A 710 13.61 -2.98 -24.50
CA ARG A 710 12.61 -3.31 -25.50
C ARG A 710 13.25 -3.40 -26.89
N SER A 711 12.80 -4.36 -27.69
CA SER A 711 13.12 -4.50 -29.11
C SER A 711 11.84 -4.73 -29.91
N ASP A 712 11.66 -3.94 -30.97
CA ASP A 712 10.51 -4.00 -31.87
C ASP A 712 10.84 -4.75 -33.20
N ASP A 713 12.07 -5.26 -33.31
CA ASP A 713 12.69 -5.79 -34.53
C ASP A 713 13.40 -7.14 -34.29
N MET A 714 12.79 -8.01 -33.48
CA MET A 714 13.29 -9.36 -33.22
C MET A 714 14.65 -9.44 -32.49
N GLY A 715 14.98 -8.43 -31.70
CA GLY A 715 16.23 -8.37 -30.94
C GLY A 715 17.42 -7.86 -31.75
N GLU A 716 17.21 -7.26 -32.92
CA GLU A 716 18.28 -6.62 -33.71
C GLU A 716 18.73 -5.30 -33.07
N THR A 717 17.77 -4.47 -32.61
CA THR A 717 18.04 -3.23 -31.87
C THR A 717 17.30 -3.20 -30.54
N TRP A 718 17.87 -2.49 -29.57
CA TRP A 718 17.39 -2.44 -28.19
C TRP A 718 17.33 -1.01 -27.69
N VAL A 719 16.23 -0.68 -27.00
CA VAL A 719 16.01 0.58 -26.31
C VAL A 719 15.89 0.29 -24.82
N ARG A 720 16.70 0.96 -23.98
CA ARG A 720 16.54 0.91 -22.52
C ARG A 720 15.28 1.70 -22.16
N ILE A 721 14.37 1.08 -21.40
CA ILE A 721 13.06 1.66 -21.04
C ILE A 721 12.99 2.10 -19.57
N ASN A 722 14.01 1.79 -18.77
CA ASN A 722 14.23 2.39 -17.45
C ASN A 722 15.46 3.31 -17.44
N ASP A 723 15.69 3.99 -16.32
CA ASP A 723 16.85 4.85 -16.08
C ASP A 723 17.50 4.57 -14.72
N ASP A 724 18.57 5.29 -14.39
CA ASP A 724 19.36 5.06 -13.17
C ASP A 724 18.64 5.48 -11.89
N ASN A 725 17.52 6.23 -11.97
CA ASN A 725 16.66 6.52 -10.83
C ASN A 725 15.59 5.44 -10.63
N ASN A 726 15.39 4.56 -11.62
CA ASN A 726 14.36 3.52 -11.68
C ASN A 726 15.00 2.14 -11.87
N GLN A 727 15.73 1.67 -10.86
CA GLN A 727 16.48 0.41 -10.86
C GLN A 727 15.89 -0.67 -9.93
N PHE A 728 15.22 -0.25 -8.85
CA PHE A 728 14.40 -1.09 -7.98
C PHE A 728 15.13 -2.27 -7.31
N GLY A 729 16.45 -2.15 -7.12
CA GLY A 729 17.30 -3.24 -6.60
C GLY A 729 17.60 -4.35 -7.62
N GLY A 730 17.16 -4.21 -8.87
CA GLY A 730 17.27 -5.20 -9.94
C GLY A 730 15.93 -5.50 -10.61
N ILE A 731 16.00 -6.12 -11.79
CA ILE A 731 14.84 -6.54 -12.57
C ILE A 731 14.70 -8.05 -12.44
N GLY A 732 13.62 -8.47 -11.81
CA GLY A 732 13.29 -9.87 -11.56
C GLY A 732 12.44 -10.49 -12.68
N HIS A 733 11.45 -11.27 -12.26
CA HIS A 733 10.54 -11.96 -13.17
C HIS A 733 9.77 -10.96 -14.02
N MET A 734 9.54 -11.27 -15.29
CA MET A 734 8.99 -10.34 -16.27
C MET A 734 7.83 -10.96 -17.04
N ALA A 735 6.80 -10.16 -17.32
CA ALA A 735 5.70 -10.51 -18.21
C ALA A 735 5.30 -9.28 -19.04
N ALA A 736 4.95 -9.47 -20.31
CA ALA A 736 4.55 -8.37 -21.18
C ALA A 736 3.02 -8.24 -21.23
N ASP A 737 2.49 -7.02 -21.32
CA ASP A 737 1.05 -6.84 -21.51
C ASP A 737 0.66 -7.28 -22.94
N HIS A 738 -0.49 -7.93 -23.06
CA HIS A 738 -1.06 -8.36 -24.33
C HIS A 738 -2.22 -7.49 -24.81
N ASN A 739 -2.63 -6.50 -24.02
CA ASN A 739 -3.61 -5.46 -24.39
C ASN A 739 -2.92 -4.16 -24.83
N VAL A 740 -1.75 -3.85 -24.25
CA VAL A 740 -1.08 -2.55 -24.41
C VAL A 740 0.32 -2.75 -24.98
N TYR A 741 0.58 -2.15 -26.15
CA TYR A 741 1.92 -2.10 -26.72
C TYR A 741 2.88 -1.40 -25.76
N GLY A 742 4.13 -1.87 -25.71
CA GLY A 742 5.19 -1.25 -24.94
C GLY A 742 5.11 -1.44 -23.42
N ARG A 743 3.97 -1.86 -22.86
CA ARG A 743 3.87 -2.16 -21.42
C ARG A 743 4.49 -3.51 -21.06
N VAL A 744 5.29 -3.48 -19.99
CA VAL A 744 5.90 -4.65 -19.37
C VAL A 744 5.76 -4.56 -17.85
N PHE A 745 5.57 -5.72 -17.22
CA PHE A 745 5.59 -5.90 -15.79
C PHE A 745 6.89 -6.59 -15.38
N PHE A 746 7.50 -6.16 -14.28
CA PHE A 746 8.55 -6.95 -13.64
C PHE A 746 8.54 -6.85 -12.12
N SER A 747 9.10 -7.85 -11.43
CA SER A 747 9.33 -7.77 -9.98
C SER A 747 10.63 -7.03 -9.65
N GLY A 748 10.60 -6.17 -8.63
CA GLY A 748 11.80 -5.52 -8.08
C GLY A 748 12.43 -6.35 -6.96
N GLY A 749 13.60 -5.94 -6.47
CA GLY A 749 14.31 -6.55 -5.33
C GLY A 749 13.61 -6.29 -4.00
N GLY A 750 12.44 -6.89 -3.78
CA GLY A 750 11.57 -6.61 -2.63
C GLY A 750 10.65 -5.40 -2.83
N ARG A 751 10.50 -4.90 -4.06
CA ARG A 751 9.69 -3.70 -4.40
C ARG A 751 8.36 -4.04 -5.09
N GLY A 752 7.83 -5.22 -4.82
CA GLY A 752 6.63 -5.72 -5.45
C GLY A 752 6.75 -5.85 -6.96
N VAL A 753 5.66 -5.57 -7.66
CA VAL A 753 5.57 -5.60 -9.12
C VAL A 753 5.51 -4.18 -9.67
N LEU A 754 6.30 -3.89 -10.70
CA LEU A 754 6.38 -2.60 -11.36
C LEU A 754 5.95 -2.71 -12.82
N TYR A 755 5.41 -1.61 -13.35
CA TYR A 755 5.13 -1.46 -14.78
C TYR A 755 5.37 -0.03 -15.25
N ASN A 756 5.65 0.09 -16.54
CA ASN A 756 5.84 1.37 -17.21
C ASN A 756 4.54 1.96 -17.75
N ILE A 757 4.46 3.29 -17.71
CA ILE A 757 3.39 4.09 -18.33
C ILE A 757 3.94 4.65 -19.66
N GLU A 758 3.26 4.42 -20.78
CA GLU A 758 3.73 4.99 -22.06
C GLU A 758 3.50 6.51 -22.15
N ALA A 759 4.52 7.22 -22.66
CA ALA A 759 4.43 8.62 -23.05
C ALA A 759 3.48 8.80 -24.26
N GLY A 760 2.19 8.95 -23.98
CA GLY A 760 1.13 9.07 -24.98
C GLY A 760 -0.15 8.31 -24.61
N SER A 761 -0.07 7.37 -23.66
CA SER A 761 -1.22 6.72 -23.02
C SER A 761 -1.58 7.47 -21.73
N SER A 762 -2.03 8.72 -21.84
CA SER A 762 -2.54 9.48 -20.69
C SER A 762 -3.92 8.96 -20.21
N SER A 763 -4.21 7.67 -20.40
CA SER A 763 -5.39 7.00 -19.88
C SER A 763 -5.07 5.87 -18.90
N GLU A 764 -3.79 5.56 -18.63
CA GLU A 764 -3.42 4.46 -17.72
C GLU A 764 -2.29 4.79 -16.71
N SER A 765 -1.96 6.07 -16.53
CA SER A 765 -1.44 6.59 -15.26
C SER A 765 -2.56 7.33 -14.56
N SER A 766 -2.86 6.95 -13.31
CA SER A 766 -3.77 7.64 -12.38
C SER A 766 -4.66 8.73 -13.00
N SER A 767 -5.81 8.34 -13.54
CA SER A 767 -7.01 9.12 -13.27
C SER A 767 -8.11 8.17 -12.86
N SER A 768 -8.56 8.34 -11.63
CA SER A 768 -9.84 7.85 -11.12
C SER A 768 -10.89 7.66 -12.22
N SER A 769 -11.42 6.44 -12.30
CA SER A 769 -12.76 6.08 -12.79
C SER A 769 -13.08 6.31 -14.28
N GLN A 770 -13.21 5.24 -15.07
CA GLN A 770 -14.49 4.55 -15.31
C GLN A 770 -14.41 3.61 -16.54
N THR A 771 -14.98 2.44 -16.33
CA THR A 771 -15.35 1.43 -17.32
C THR A 771 -16.58 1.82 -18.14
N SER A 772 -16.73 1.20 -19.31
CA SER A 772 -18.03 0.75 -19.84
C SER A 772 -17.82 -0.43 -20.79
N SER A 773 -18.70 -1.41 -21.00
CA SER A 773 -19.63 -2.18 -20.17
C SER A 773 -20.35 -3.16 -21.11
N SER A 774 -21.00 -4.18 -20.53
CA SER A 774 -22.05 -5.07 -21.08
C SER A 774 -21.56 -6.41 -21.66
N SER A 775 -22.14 -7.56 -21.36
CA SER A 775 -23.49 -7.85 -20.83
C SER A 775 -23.62 -9.25 -20.19
N GLU A 776 -24.30 -9.28 -19.04
CA GLU A 776 -25.38 -10.20 -18.63
C GLU A 776 -25.23 -11.72 -18.80
N SER A 777 -25.37 -12.48 -17.72
CA SER A 777 -26.69 -13.01 -17.30
C SER A 777 -26.66 -14.03 -16.15
N SER A 778 -27.40 -13.68 -15.09
CA SER A 778 -28.35 -14.48 -14.29
C SER A 778 -28.00 -15.82 -13.61
N SER A 779 -28.46 -15.87 -12.35
CA SER A 779 -29.05 -17.01 -11.60
C SER A 779 -28.09 -18.04 -10.97
N SER A 780 -28.36 -18.71 -9.85
CA SER A 780 -29.06 -18.49 -8.57
C SER A 780 -29.00 -19.84 -7.82
N SER A 781 -29.15 -19.82 -6.49
CA SER A 781 -29.45 -20.94 -5.57
C SER A 781 -28.32 -21.95 -5.30
N GLN A 782 -27.73 -21.98 -4.10
CA GLN A 782 -28.24 -22.65 -2.88
C GLN A 782 -28.50 -24.15 -3.06
N ALA A 783 -27.70 -25.00 -2.43
CA ALA A 783 -28.14 -25.73 -1.23
C ALA A 783 -27.08 -26.75 -0.77
N SER A 784 -26.70 -26.57 0.49
CA SER A 784 -26.10 -27.55 1.40
C SER A 784 -26.97 -28.80 1.58
N SER A 785 -26.37 -29.99 1.63
CA SER A 785 -26.68 -30.98 2.67
C SER A 785 -25.61 -32.08 2.75
N SER A 786 -24.94 -32.07 3.90
CA SER A 786 -24.21 -33.14 4.55
C SER A 786 -24.95 -34.48 4.60
N SER A 787 -24.23 -35.61 4.60
CA SER A 787 -24.27 -36.55 5.72
C SER A 787 -23.34 -37.76 5.56
N GLN A 788 -22.71 -38.09 6.69
CA GLN A 788 -22.34 -39.44 7.16
C GLN A 788 -21.00 -40.05 6.73
N ALA A 789 -20.03 -39.69 7.58
CA ALA A 789 -19.08 -40.57 8.23
C ALA A 789 -19.52 -42.03 8.41
N SER A 790 -18.56 -42.93 8.17
CA SER A 790 -18.41 -44.20 8.88
C SER A 790 -16.93 -44.44 9.13
N SER A 791 -16.57 -44.42 10.42
CA SER A 791 -15.26 -44.63 11.00
C SER A 791 -14.99 -46.09 11.36
N SER A 792 -13.78 -46.58 11.10
CA SER A 792 -13.04 -47.63 11.83
C SER A 792 -11.68 -47.80 11.13
N SER A 793 -10.50 -47.84 11.72
CA SER A 793 -10.03 -47.92 13.12
C SER A 793 -8.49 -47.77 13.07
N GLU A 794 -7.92 -47.07 14.06
CA GLU A 794 -6.57 -46.50 14.13
C GLU A 794 -5.39 -47.47 14.35
N ALA A 795 -4.18 -46.98 14.06
CA ALA A 795 -2.91 -47.43 14.64
C ALA A 795 -1.99 -46.24 15.00
N SER A 796 -1.78 -46.06 16.31
CA SER A 796 -0.57 -45.60 17.06
C SER A 796 0.22 -44.37 16.61
N SER A 797 0.59 -43.39 17.45
CA SER A 797 0.43 -43.18 18.91
C SER A 797 0.84 -41.74 19.23
N SER A 798 -0.14 -40.87 19.49
CA SER A 798 -0.03 -39.46 19.93
C SER A 798 -1.37 -39.08 20.57
N SER A 799 -1.44 -39.04 21.91
CA SER A 799 -2.62 -38.80 22.78
C SER A 799 -2.27 -39.35 24.18
N GLN A 800 -2.79 -38.95 25.34
CA GLN A 800 -3.96 -38.18 25.78
C GLN A 800 -3.81 -37.92 27.31
N MET A 801 -4.62 -37.01 27.88
CA MET A 801 -5.41 -37.10 29.15
C MET A 801 -5.42 -35.75 29.91
N ILE A 802 -6.53 -35.17 30.38
CA ILE A 802 -7.97 -35.52 30.43
C ILE A 802 -8.76 -34.21 30.63
N SER A 803 -9.94 -34.13 30.01
CA SER A 803 -11.04 -33.22 30.36
C SER A 803 -12.08 -33.93 31.24
N SER A 804 -12.70 -33.23 32.20
CA SER A 804 -14.03 -33.59 32.71
C SER A 804 -14.82 -32.36 33.16
N SER A 805 -15.84 -31.97 32.38
CA SER A 805 -17.25 -31.86 32.82
C SER A 805 -18.07 -31.00 31.84
N GLU A 806 -18.75 -31.66 30.90
CA GLU A 806 -19.98 -31.12 30.31
C GLU A 806 -21.07 -32.21 30.38
N ALA A 807 -22.04 -31.96 31.25
CA ALA A 807 -23.29 -32.69 31.32
C ALA A 807 -24.37 -31.72 31.81
N ALA A 808 -24.89 -30.88 30.91
CA ALA A 808 -26.26 -30.37 30.97
C ALA A 808 -26.61 -29.63 29.67
N LEU A 809 -27.78 -29.98 29.12
CA LEU A 809 -28.64 -29.24 28.18
C LEU A 809 -28.79 -29.82 26.76
N SER A 810 -29.50 -30.95 26.70
CA SER A 810 -30.39 -31.30 25.58
C SER A 810 -31.82 -31.47 26.10
N SER A 811 -32.66 -30.44 25.95
CA SER A 811 -34.12 -30.57 25.98
C SER A 811 -34.79 -29.36 25.33
N ALA A 812 -35.13 -29.48 24.03
CA ALA A 812 -36.35 -28.93 23.39
C ALA A 812 -36.15 -28.75 21.87
N ILE A 813 -36.25 -29.82 21.07
CA ILE A 813 -36.66 -29.72 19.67
C ILE A 813 -37.67 -30.83 19.39
N SER A 814 -38.95 -30.46 19.40
CA SER A 814 -40.04 -31.19 18.76
C SER A 814 -41.22 -30.23 18.62
N SER A 815 -41.40 -29.66 17.42
CA SER A 815 -42.71 -29.53 16.79
C SER A 815 -42.63 -28.78 15.46
N SER A 816 -43.39 -29.31 14.49
CA SER A 816 -43.88 -28.69 13.26
C SER A 816 -42.94 -28.60 12.05
N SER A 817 -42.95 -29.69 11.28
CA SER A 817 -43.03 -29.63 9.83
C SER A 817 -44.51 -29.75 9.40
N GLN A 818 -44.93 -28.89 8.47
CA GLN A 818 -46.00 -29.06 7.45
C GLN A 818 -46.78 -27.75 7.24
N ILE A 819 -46.61 -27.13 6.07
CA ILE A 819 -47.58 -26.99 4.97
C ILE A 819 -47.05 -25.91 4.03
N SER A 820 -46.75 -26.30 2.80
CA SER A 820 -46.58 -25.42 1.64
C SER A 820 -47.88 -25.37 0.83
N SER A 821 -48.00 -24.33 0.00
CA SER A 821 -49.01 -24.03 -1.03
C SER A 821 -50.23 -23.17 -0.62
N SER A 822 -50.08 -21.86 -0.79
CA SER A 822 -50.98 -21.07 -1.65
C SER A 822 -50.33 -19.70 -1.92
N SER A 823 -50.14 -19.46 -3.21
CA SER A 823 -49.59 -18.27 -3.83
C SER A 823 -50.57 -17.10 -3.81
N GLU A 824 -49.99 -15.89 -3.81
CA GLU A 824 -50.49 -14.72 -4.55
C GLU A 824 -51.92 -14.25 -4.28
N ALA A 825 -52.15 -13.61 -3.11
CA ALA A 825 -53.16 -12.56 -2.93
C ALA A 825 -53.16 -11.99 -1.50
N SER A 826 -52.10 -11.29 -1.04
CA SER A 826 -52.18 -10.51 0.22
C SER A 826 -51.09 -9.45 0.47
N LEU A 827 -50.27 -9.09 -0.53
CA LEU A 827 -49.20 -8.08 -0.35
C LEU A 827 -49.67 -6.61 -0.38
N SER A 828 -50.98 -6.33 -0.28
CA SER A 828 -51.54 -4.98 -0.32
C SER A 828 -52.15 -4.45 0.99
N SER A 829 -51.93 -5.10 2.14
CA SER A 829 -52.56 -4.65 3.41
C SER A 829 -51.68 -4.64 4.67
N ALA A 830 -50.35 -4.59 4.56
CA ALA A 830 -49.45 -4.57 5.73
C ALA A 830 -48.52 -3.34 5.82
N MET A 831 -48.94 -2.19 5.26
CA MET A 831 -48.27 -0.89 5.47
C MET A 831 -49.06 0.08 6.36
N SER A 832 -49.82 -0.43 7.33
CA SER A 832 -50.46 0.42 8.34
C SER A 832 -50.39 -0.20 9.73
N SER A 833 -49.26 -0.03 10.42
CA SER A 833 -49.19 0.25 11.86
C SER A 833 -47.77 0.06 12.41
N SER A 834 -47.00 1.14 12.46
CA SER A 834 -45.97 1.32 13.50
C SER A 834 -45.77 2.82 13.75
N SER A 835 -46.87 3.50 14.10
CA SER A 835 -46.82 4.79 14.78
C SER A 835 -46.50 4.55 16.25
N GLN A 836 -45.22 4.52 16.60
CA GLN A 836 -44.75 5.05 17.88
C GLN A 836 -43.43 5.76 17.64
N GLY A 837 -43.51 7.09 17.55
CA GLY A 837 -42.34 7.95 17.52
C GLY A 837 -41.59 7.85 18.84
N SER A 838 -40.31 7.51 18.76
CA SER A 838 -39.33 7.95 19.74
C SER A 838 -38.92 9.38 19.37
N SER A 839 -39.33 10.33 20.19
CA SER A 839 -38.81 11.69 20.14
C SER A 839 -37.37 11.70 20.66
N SER A 840 -36.38 11.52 19.77
CA SER A 840 -34.99 11.88 20.06
C SER A 840 -34.83 13.40 19.92
N GLY A 841 -34.89 14.09 21.05
CA GLY A 841 -34.61 15.52 21.14
C GLY A 841 -33.13 15.81 20.82
N ALA A 842 -32.92 16.82 19.97
CA ALA A 842 -31.79 17.76 19.97
C ALA A 842 -30.39 17.25 20.38
N ASN A 843 -29.87 16.19 19.74
CA ASN A 843 -28.45 15.77 19.87
C ASN A 843 -27.87 15.14 18.58
N SER A 844 -28.44 15.42 17.40
CA SER A 844 -27.82 14.98 16.13
C SER A 844 -26.54 15.80 15.89
N PRO A 845 -25.36 15.17 15.79
CA PRO A 845 -24.09 15.87 15.55
C PRO A 845 -24.16 16.71 14.27
N LEU A 846 -23.30 17.71 14.18
CA LEU A 846 -23.06 18.45 12.95
C LEU A 846 -22.82 17.42 11.83
N PRO A 847 -23.39 17.61 10.63
CA PRO A 847 -22.89 16.94 9.45
C PRO A 847 -21.39 17.22 9.41
N THR A 848 -20.56 16.18 9.47
CA THR A 848 -19.10 16.28 9.30
C THR A 848 -18.76 15.81 7.88
N PRO A 849 -19.11 16.58 6.83
CA PRO A 849 -18.55 16.32 5.52
C PRO A 849 -17.03 16.52 5.62
N THR A 850 -16.26 15.54 5.21
CA THR A 850 -14.79 15.65 5.09
C THR A 850 -14.49 16.28 3.74
N TYR A 851 -15.00 15.66 2.67
CA TYR A 851 -14.86 16.11 1.29
C TYR A 851 -16.20 16.04 0.57
N GLY A 852 -16.60 17.16 -0.03
CA GLY A 852 -17.82 17.28 -0.81
C GLY A 852 -17.53 17.53 -2.28
N PHE A 853 -18.36 17.00 -3.17
CA PHE A 853 -18.32 17.39 -4.58
C PHE A 853 -19.62 18.12 -4.99
N ASN A 854 -19.52 18.97 -5.99
CA ASN A 854 -20.68 19.62 -6.60
C ASN A 854 -21.06 18.84 -7.87
N LEU A 855 -22.32 18.43 -7.99
CA LEU A 855 -22.83 17.72 -9.19
C LEU A 855 -22.86 18.62 -10.44
N GLY A 856 -22.49 19.89 -10.28
CA GLY A 856 -22.55 20.91 -11.31
C GLY A 856 -23.99 21.23 -11.70
N ASN A 857 -24.14 21.99 -12.77
CA ASN A 857 -25.44 22.52 -13.22
C ASN A 857 -26.29 21.46 -13.93
N THR A 858 -26.20 20.20 -13.49
CA THR A 858 -26.80 19.03 -14.14
C THR A 858 -28.33 19.08 -14.15
N PHE A 859 -28.96 19.65 -13.12
CA PHE A 859 -30.41 19.88 -13.10
C PHE A 859 -30.82 21.26 -13.61
N GLU A 860 -29.92 21.96 -14.30
CA GLU A 860 -30.26 23.16 -15.07
C GLU A 860 -30.36 22.81 -16.55
N SER A 861 -31.55 22.98 -17.13
CA SER A 861 -31.82 22.65 -18.54
C SER A 861 -31.01 23.47 -19.56
N THR A 862 -30.32 24.53 -19.12
CA THR A 862 -29.65 25.51 -19.99
C THR A 862 -28.21 25.13 -20.36
N TRP A 863 -27.54 24.26 -19.58
CA TRP A 863 -26.11 23.99 -19.74
C TRP A 863 -25.79 22.67 -20.48
N GLY A 864 -26.81 21.89 -20.84
CA GLY A 864 -26.65 20.72 -21.71
C GLY A 864 -26.00 19.49 -21.06
N PHE A 865 -25.91 19.43 -19.74
CA PHE A 865 -25.41 18.27 -19.01
C PHE A 865 -26.44 17.11 -19.04
N PRO A 866 -25.98 15.85 -19.20
CA PRO A 866 -26.87 14.69 -19.12
C PRO A 866 -27.36 14.48 -17.67
N SER A 867 -28.58 13.97 -17.49
CA SER A 867 -29.08 13.60 -16.17
C SER A 867 -28.13 12.62 -15.46
N PRO A 868 -27.92 12.76 -14.14
CA PRO A 868 -26.94 11.95 -13.44
C PRO A 868 -27.42 10.49 -13.36
N THR A 869 -26.47 9.57 -13.22
CA THR A 869 -26.74 8.16 -12.93
C THR A 869 -26.32 7.84 -11.49
N GLN A 870 -26.80 6.72 -10.96
CA GLN A 870 -26.37 6.23 -9.63
C GLN A 870 -24.84 6.08 -9.54
N ALA A 871 -24.19 5.69 -10.64
CA ALA A 871 -22.75 5.45 -10.70
C ALA A 871 -21.93 6.68 -10.28
N VAL A 872 -22.36 7.90 -10.63
CA VAL A 872 -21.64 9.13 -10.25
C VAL A 872 -21.51 9.26 -8.74
N PHE A 873 -22.60 8.99 -8.00
CA PHE A 873 -22.62 9.08 -6.54
C PHE A 873 -21.84 7.94 -5.89
N THR A 874 -21.96 6.71 -6.40
CA THR A 874 -21.18 5.57 -5.90
C THR A 874 -19.68 5.74 -6.17
N THR A 875 -19.30 6.23 -7.36
CA THR A 875 -17.90 6.53 -7.69
C THR A 875 -17.34 7.63 -6.79
N ALA A 876 -18.09 8.71 -6.57
CA ALA A 876 -17.66 9.76 -5.65
C ALA A 876 -17.50 9.24 -4.20
N ALA A 877 -18.46 8.45 -3.71
CA ALA A 877 -18.36 7.84 -2.39
C ALA A 877 -17.13 6.92 -2.25
N ASN A 878 -16.87 6.08 -3.25
CA ASN A 878 -15.70 5.21 -3.28
C ASN A 878 -14.37 5.98 -3.38
N ALA A 879 -14.39 7.20 -3.91
CA ALA A 879 -13.25 8.11 -3.96
C ALA A 879 -13.07 8.92 -2.65
N GLY A 880 -13.84 8.61 -1.60
CA GLY A 880 -13.72 9.24 -0.28
C GLY A 880 -14.61 10.47 -0.06
N PHE A 881 -15.45 10.86 -1.04
CA PHE A 881 -16.42 11.94 -0.84
C PHE A 881 -17.58 11.45 0.03
N ASN A 882 -17.88 12.16 1.10
CA ASN A 882 -19.00 11.82 2.00
C ASN A 882 -20.13 12.87 1.96
N ALA A 883 -20.06 13.84 1.05
CA ALA A 883 -21.10 14.81 0.80
C ALA A 883 -21.23 15.22 -0.67
N VAL A 884 -22.44 15.61 -1.08
CA VAL A 884 -22.72 16.13 -2.42
C VAL A 884 -23.65 17.33 -2.37
N ARG A 885 -23.33 18.34 -3.18
CA ARG A 885 -24.23 19.46 -3.49
C ARG A 885 -24.91 19.20 -4.82
N ILE A 886 -26.24 19.32 -4.85
CA ILE A 886 -27.08 19.10 -6.02
C ILE A 886 -27.80 20.42 -6.37
N PRO A 887 -27.19 21.25 -7.24
CA PRO A 887 -27.84 22.41 -7.86
C PRO A 887 -29.20 22.06 -8.49
N CYS A 888 -30.27 22.77 -8.14
CA CYS A 888 -31.61 22.52 -8.69
C CYS A 888 -32.31 23.80 -9.20
N ALA A 889 -32.69 23.83 -10.49
CA ALA A 889 -33.47 24.90 -11.11
C ALA A 889 -34.99 24.70 -10.96
N TRP A 890 -35.55 25.06 -9.81
CA TRP A 890 -36.97 24.80 -9.50
C TRP A 890 -37.95 25.68 -10.28
N ASN A 891 -37.65 26.96 -10.50
CA ASN A 891 -38.54 27.91 -11.17
C ASN A 891 -38.69 27.60 -12.66
N PHE A 892 -37.62 27.16 -13.35
CA PHE A 892 -37.72 26.64 -14.72
C PHE A 892 -38.62 25.42 -14.84
N ASN A 893 -38.78 24.68 -13.74
CA ASN A 893 -39.57 23.46 -13.66
C ASN A 893 -40.87 23.66 -12.89
N ALA A 894 -41.37 24.89 -12.77
CA ALA A 894 -42.63 25.20 -12.13
C ALA A 894 -43.59 25.93 -13.08
N ASP A 895 -44.89 25.82 -12.80
CA ASP A 895 -45.89 26.63 -13.48
C ASP A 895 -45.71 28.11 -13.11
N PRO A 896 -45.59 29.04 -14.08
CA PRO A 896 -45.21 30.43 -13.81
C PRO A 896 -46.32 31.25 -13.13
N VAL A 897 -47.55 30.73 -13.03
CA VAL A 897 -48.69 31.43 -12.43
C VAL A 897 -49.04 30.86 -11.06
N THR A 898 -49.05 29.53 -10.95
CA THR A 898 -49.44 28.81 -9.73
C THR A 898 -48.23 28.43 -8.86
N TYR A 899 -47.02 28.54 -9.41
CA TYR A 899 -45.76 28.11 -8.78
C TYR A 899 -45.71 26.62 -8.45
N GLN A 900 -46.58 25.81 -9.05
CA GLN A 900 -46.59 24.36 -8.85
C GLN A 900 -45.36 23.74 -9.53
N ILE A 901 -44.48 23.10 -8.76
CA ILE A 901 -43.31 22.39 -9.28
C ILE A 901 -43.78 21.15 -10.04
N ASN A 902 -43.21 20.92 -11.21
CA ASN A 902 -43.45 19.76 -12.06
C ASN A 902 -43.15 18.47 -11.27
N PRO A 903 -44.14 17.59 -11.06
CA PRO A 903 -43.95 16.35 -10.30
C PRO A 903 -42.86 15.44 -10.86
N ALA A 904 -42.64 15.43 -12.19
CA ALA A 904 -41.60 14.63 -12.81
C ALA A 904 -40.19 15.14 -12.45
N TYR A 905 -40.01 16.46 -12.42
CA TYR A 905 -38.72 17.06 -12.01
C TYR A 905 -38.46 16.84 -10.52
N MET A 906 -39.47 17.00 -9.67
CA MET A 906 -39.37 16.66 -8.24
C MET A 906 -38.92 15.21 -8.04
N ALA A 907 -39.47 14.26 -8.82
CA ALA A 907 -39.08 12.86 -8.76
C ALA A 907 -37.64 12.61 -9.22
N GLN A 908 -37.14 13.34 -10.23
CA GLN A 908 -35.75 13.25 -10.68
C GLN A 908 -34.76 13.73 -9.62
N VAL A 909 -35.02 14.89 -9.00
CA VAL A 909 -34.18 15.38 -7.89
C VAL A 909 -34.23 14.39 -6.73
N LYS A 910 -35.42 13.87 -6.40
CA LYS A 910 -35.60 12.87 -5.35
C LYS A 910 -34.76 11.61 -5.61
N GLN A 911 -34.70 11.14 -6.86
CA GLN A 911 -33.90 9.99 -7.23
C GLN A 911 -32.38 10.24 -7.04
N ALA A 912 -31.88 11.42 -7.40
CA ALA A 912 -30.47 11.77 -7.15
C ALA A 912 -30.15 11.84 -5.65
N VAL A 913 -31.06 12.39 -4.84
CA VAL A 913 -30.94 12.37 -3.38
C VAL A 913 -30.94 10.94 -2.85
N ASP A 914 -31.81 10.07 -3.35
CA ASP A 914 -31.88 8.66 -2.95
C ASP A 914 -30.57 7.92 -3.27
N TRP A 915 -29.99 8.13 -4.46
CA TRP A 915 -28.69 7.54 -4.83
C TRP A 915 -27.55 8.05 -3.96
N SER A 916 -27.54 9.34 -3.65
CA SER A 916 -26.52 9.95 -2.79
C SER A 916 -26.58 9.39 -1.36
N ILE A 917 -27.78 9.29 -0.79
CA ILE A 917 -28.00 8.75 0.55
C ILE A 917 -27.71 7.25 0.61
N ALA A 918 -28.05 6.50 -0.45
CA ALA A 918 -27.71 5.08 -0.57
C ALA A 918 -26.19 4.86 -0.66
N ALA A 919 -25.45 5.81 -1.23
CA ALA A 919 -23.99 5.83 -1.23
C ALA A 919 -23.38 6.32 0.10
N GLY A 920 -24.20 6.55 1.13
CA GLY A 920 -23.73 6.96 2.46
C GLY A 920 -23.47 8.46 2.63
N MET A 921 -23.84 9.30 1.66
CA MET A 921 -23.45 10.71 1.63
C MET A 921 -24.44 11.63 2.34
N HIS A 922 -23.94 12.77 2.83
CA HIS A 922 -24.77 13.95 3.12
C HIS A 922 -25.10 14.68 1.82
N VAL A 923 -26.29 15.27 1.73
CA VAL A 923 -26.81 15.85 0.49
C VAL A 923 -27.31 17.25 0.76
N VAL A 924 -26.85 18.23 -0.03
CA VAL A 924 -27.37 19.60 -0.01
C VAL A 924 -28.11 19.86 -1.32
N ILE A 925 -29.42 20.13 -1.23
CA ILE A 925 -30.20 20.65 -2.37
C ILE A 925 -30.50 22.13 -2.13
N ASN A 926 -30.55 22.92 -3.20
CA ASN A 926 -30.78 24.35 -3.11
C ASN A 926 -31.73 24.87 -4.19
N ILE A 927 -32.12 26.14 -4.08
CA ILE A 927 -32.61 26.91 -5.23
C ILE A 927 -31.39 27.45 -5.97
N HIS A 928 -31.06 26.81 -7.09
CA HIS A 928 -29.97 27.24 -7.96
C HIS A 928 -30.45 28.22 -9.04
N TRP A 929 -29.54 28.69 -9.88
CA TRP A 929 -29.86 29.62 -10.96
C TRP A 929 -30.86 29.01 -11.97
N ASP A 930 -31.96 29.72 -12.18
CA ASP A 930 -33.05 29.34 -13.09
C ASP A 930 -33.69 30.59 -13.72
N GLY A 931 -32.81 31.38 -14.36
CA GLY A 931 -33.16 32.66 -15.00
C GLY A 931 -32.99 33.87 -14.08
N GLY A 932 -32.45 33.68 -12.89
CA GLY A 932 -32.10 34.76 -11.95
C GLY A 932 -33.29 35.49 -11.32
N TRP A 933 -34.46 34.85 -11.22
CA TRP A 933 -35.69 35.48 -10.73
C TRP A 933 -35.58 36.02 -9.29
N MET A 934 -34.80 35.36 -8.42
CA MET A 934 -34.48 35.86 -7.08
C MET A 934 -33.11 36.53 -7.05
N GLU A 935 -32.09 35.75 -7.39
CA GLU A 935 -30.67 36.13 -7.46
C GLU A 935 -30.44 37.55 -8.00
N ASN A 936 -30.94 37.88 -9.20
CA ASN A 936 -30.72 39.18 -9.83
C ASN A 936 -31.72 40.27 -9.44
N ASN A 937 -32.67 39.98 -8.54
CA ASN A 937 -33.81 40.86 -8.24
C ASN A 937 -33.92 41.21 -6.74
N ILE A 938 -32.81 41.16 -6.00
CA ILE A 938 -32.75 41.58 -4.60
C ILE A 938 -32.72 43.12 -4.53
N GLY A 939 -33.88 43.72 -4.39
CA GLY A 939 -34.06 45.16 -4.22
C GLY A 939 -33.78 45.66 -2.80
N ASN A 940 -34.11 46.93 -2.54
CA ASN A 940 -34.03 47.54 -1.21
C ASN A 940 -35.28 47.26 -0.33
N THR A 941 -36.26 46.57 -0.89
CA THR A 941 -37.51 46.19 -0.23
C THR A 941 -37.93 44.81 -0.69
N VAL A 942 -38.63 44.07 0.17
CA VAL A 942 -39.18 42.74 -0.15
C VAL A 942 -40.16 42.85 -1.31
N ASP A 943 -39.82 42.21 -2.42
CA ASP A 943 -40.74 41.95 -3.53
C ASP A 943 -41.73 40.84 -3.14
N PRO A 944 -43.04 41.11 -3.12
CA PRO A 944 -44.05 40.13 -2.72
C PRO A 944 -44.17 38.94 -3.69
N GLU A 945 -43.78 39.08 -4.97
CA GLU A 945 -43.80 37.98 -5.93
C GLU A 945 -42.67 36.99 -5.67
N ILE A 946 -41.45 37.50 -5.41
CA ILE A 946 -40.29 36.69 -5.01
C ILE A 946 -40.57 35.98 -3.69
N ASP A 947 -41.13 36.70 -2.71
CA ASP A 947 -41.48 36.12 -1.41
C ASP A 947 -42.53 35.00 -1.54
N ALA A 948 -43.55 35.20 -2.39
CA ALA A 948 -44.56 34.18 -2.66
C ALA A 948 -43.98 32.94 -3.36
N LYS A 949 -43.02 33.10 -4.27
CA LYS A 949 -42.28 31.99 -4.90
C LYS A 949 -41.43 31.24 -3.88
N MET A 950 -40.68 31.96 -3.05
CA MET A 950 -39.88 31.38 -1.96
C MET A 950 -40.75 30.53 -1.02
N HIS A 951 -41.88 31.07 -0.59
CA HIS A 951 -42.84 30.35 0.24
C HIS A 951 -43.38 29.11 -0.48
N SER A 952 -43.83 29.25 -1.73
CA SER A 952 -44.43 28.14 -2.50
C SER A 952 -43.45 27.01 -2.79
N TYR A 953 -42.24 27.32 -3.29
CA TYR A 953 -41.24 26.31 -3.65
C TYR A 953 -40.75 25.55 -2.43
N TRP A 954 -40.35 26.26 -1.37
CA TRP A 954 -39.85 25.59 -0.17
C TRP A 954 -40.93 24.81 0.57
N THR A 955 -42.19 25.23 0.52
CA THR A 955 -43.31 24.40 1.02
C THR A 955 -43.40 23.08 0.26
N GLN A 956 -43.35 23.12 -1.07
CA GLN A 956 -43.44 21.92 -1.92
C GLN A 956 -42.22 21.00 -1.78
N ILE A 957 -41.00 21.56 -1.78
CA ILE A 957 -39.75 20.82 -1.58
C ILE A 957 -39.75 20.17 -0.20
N ALA A 958 -40.01 20.94 0.87
CA ALA A 958 -40.06 20.38 2.22
C ALA A 958 -41.13 19.30 2.37
N THR A 959 -42.28 19.43 1.70
CA THR A 959 -43.31 18.39 1.69
C THR A 959 -42.83 17.11 1.00
N ALA A 960 -42.21 17.22 -0.18
CA ALA A 960 -41.73 16.07 -0.96
C ALA A 960 -40.61 15.29 -0.23
N PHE A 961 -39.78 15.99 0.54
CA PHE A 961 -38.63 15.43 1.25
C PHE A 961 -38.87 15.26 2.76
N ALA A 962 -40.10 15.33 3.24
CA ALA A 962 -40.41 15.31 4.68
C ALA A 962 -39.97 14.02 5.41
N GLY A 963 -39.86 12.91 4.68
CA GLY A 963 -39.45 11.60 5.22
C GLY A 963 -37.94 11.36 5.33
N TYR A 964 -37.11 12.25 4.75
CA TYR A 964 -35.65 12.08 4.75
C TYR A 964 -35.05 12.48 6.09
N ASP A 965 -34.02 11.76 6.54
CA ASP A 965 -33.29 12.05 7.77
C ASP A 965 -32.40 13.32 7.65
N ASN A 966 -31.57 13.57 8.66
CA ASN A 966 -30.72 14.75 8.75
C ASN A 966 -29.51 14.73 7.80
N ARG A 967 -29.30 13.68 6.99
CA ARG A 967 -28.31 13.67 5.93
C ARG A 967 -28.70 14.56 4.75
N LEU A 968 -29.99 14.87 4.57
CA LEU A 968 -30.46 15.82 3.58
C LEU A 968 -30.63 17.22 4.18
N LEU A 969 -29.89 18.18 3.65
CA LEU A 969 -29.87 19.59 4.02
C LEU A 969 -30.56 20.43 2.94
N PHE A 970 -31.14 21.56 3.35
CA PHE A 970 -31.73 22.53 2.42
C PHE A 970 -30.96 23.84 2.46
N ALA A 971 -30.39 24.25 1.34
CA ALA A 971 -29.78 25.56 1.19
C ALA A 971 -30.72 26.53 0.47
N ALA A 972 -30.99 27.68 1.08
CA ALA A 972 -32.07 28.58 0.68
C ALA A 972 -31.94 29.13 -0.76
N ALA A 973 -30.71 29.34 -1.24
CA ALA A 973 -30.38 29.98 -2.52
C ALA A 973 -28.98 29.57 -3.02
N ASN A 974 -28.64 29.98 -4.25
CA ASN A 974 -27.28 30.00 -4.80
C ASN A 974 -26.85 31.43 -5.15
N GLU A 975 -25.73 31.89 -4.60
CA GLU A 975 -25.00 33.12 -4.94
C GLU A 975 -25.81 34.44 -4.98
N PRO A 976 -26.74 34.72 -4.03
CA PRO A 976 -27.62 35.89 -4.09
C PRO A 976 -26.91 37.26 -4.21
N ASN A 977 -27.27 38.07 -5.22
CA ASN A 977 -26.73 39.41 -5.50
C ASN A 977 -27.21 40.51 -4.54
N ALA A 978 -26.83 40.40 -3.27
CA ALA A 978 -26.91 41.50 -2.31
C ALA A 978 -25.60 42.29 -2.29
N HIS A 979 -25.60 43.52 -2.81
CA HIS A 979 -24.39 44.35 -2.93
C HIS A 979 -24.26 45.44 -1.86
N ASN A 980 -25.21 45.52 -0.92
CA ASN A 980 -25.18 46.44 0.20
C ASN A 980 -26.02 45.94 1.39
N PRO A 981 -25.85 46.52 2.59
CA PRO A 981 -26.61 46.09 3.77
C PRO A 981 -28.14 46.15 3.64
N THR A 982 -28.70 47.08 2.84
CA THR A 982 -30.15 47.19 2.63
C THR A 982 -30.69 46.03 1.79
N GLN A 983 -29.96 45.64 0.75
CA GLN A 983 -30.28 44.44 -0.04
C GLN A 983 -30.11 43.17 0.78
N MET A 984 -29.08 43.12 1.65
CA MET A 984 -28.91 42.00 2.58
C MET A 984 -30.11 41.86 3.52
N ASN A 985 -30.65 42.96 4.06
CA ASN A 985 -31.88 42.91 4.86
C ASN A 985 -33.09 42.37 4.08
N THR A 986 -33.16 42.65 2.78
CA THR A 986 -34.19 42.10 1.89
C THR A 986 -34.01 40.60 1.68
N LEU A 987 -32.77 40.15 1.43
CA LEU A 987 -32.44 38.72 1.35
C LEU A 987 -32.77 37.98 2.65
N MET A 988 -32.50 38.59 3.81
CA MET A 988 -32.84 38.02 5.11
C MET A 988 -34.34 37.84 5.33
N ALA A 989 -35.17 38.71 4.76
CA ALA A 989 -36.61 38.51 4.78
C ALA A 989 -37.03 37.27 3.97
N TYR A 990 -36.44 37.05 2.79
CA TYR A 990 -36.67 35.84 2.01
C TYR A 990 -36.17 34.57 2.72
N TYR A 991 -35.04 34.66 3.42
CA TYR A 991 -34.55 33.56 4.27
C TYR A 991 -35.47 33.27 5.45
N GLN A 992 -36.08 34.29 6.06
CA GLN A 992 -37.10 34.07 7.08
C GLN A 992 -38.33 33.36 6.48
N THR A 993 -38.77 33.74 5.27
CA THR A 993 -39.84 33.05 4.55
C THR A 993 -39.51 31.59 4.27
N PHE A 994 -38.28 31.31 3.83
CA PHE A 994 -37.76 29.94 3.66
C PHE A 994 -37.82 29.12 4.95
N VAL A 995 -37.25 29.64 6.05
CA VAL A 995 -37.25 28.97 7.35
C VAL A 995 -38.68 28.68 7.80
N ASN A 996 -39.57 29.67 7.71
CA ASN A 996 -40.98 29.51 8.08
C ASN A 996 -41.68 28.44 7.22
N ALA A 997 -41.48 28.45 5.90
CA ALA A 997 -42.08 27.48 4.99
C ALA A 997 -41.63 26.05 5.29
N VAL A 998 -40.33 25.83 5.51
CA VAL A 998 -39.79 24.49 5.81
C VAL A 998 -40.28 24.00 7.17
N ARG A 999 -40.24 24.84 8.21
CA ARG A 999 -40.67 24.46 9.56
C ARG A 999 -42.18 24.23 9.65
N ALA A 1000 -42.99 24.97 8.89
CA ALA A 1000 -44.45 24.81 8.87
C ALA A 1000 -44.90 23.43 8.35
N VAL A 1001 -44.11 22.77 7.50
CA VAL A 1001 -44.42 21.41 7.01
C VAL A 1001 -44.28 20.35 8.11
N GLY A 1002 -43.35 20.54 9.06
CA GLY A 1002 -43.10 19.59 10.15
C GLY A 1002 -42.45 18.28 9.69
N GLY A 1003 -42.65 17.19 10.44
CA GLY A 1003 -41.96 15.91 10.21
C GLY A 1003 -40.46 16.01 10.51
N ASN A 1004 -39.60 15.38 9.69
CA ASN A 1004 -38.15 15.52 9.85
C ASN A 1004 -37.66 16.94 9.53
N ASN A 1005 -38.46 17.74 8.83
CA ASN A 1005 -38.16 19.15 8.60
C ASN A 1005 -38.18 19.98 9.90
N THR A 1006 -38.70 19.48 11.02
CA THR A 1006 -38.55 20.16 12.31
C THR A 1006 -37.08 20.24 12.74
N ASN A 1007 -36.27 19.22 12.43
CA ASN A 1007 -34.87 19.14 12.85
C ASN A 1007 -33.87 19.23 11.69
N ARG A 1008 -34.34 19.38 10.44
CA ARG A 1008 -33.47 19.48 9.26
C ARG A 1008 -32.57 20.71 9.34
N TRP A 1009 -31.30 20.51 9.00
CA TRP A 1009 -30.34 21.60 8.84
C TRP A 1009 -30.73 22.51 7.66
N LEU A 1010 -30.76 23.81 7.91
CA LEU A 1010 -31.03 24.84 6.92
C LEU A 1010 -29.75 25.65 6.68
N VAL A 1011 -29.40 25.85 5.41
CA VAL A 1011 -28.16 26.50 4.98
C VAL A 1011 -28.50 27.84 4.36
N LEU A 1012 -27.84 28.89 4.81
CA LEU A 1012 -28.05 30.26 4.33
C LEU A 1012 -26.78 30.76 3.66
N GLN A 1013 -26.85 31.04 2.37
CA GLN A 1013 -25.69 31.57 1.67
C GLN A 1013 -25.51 33.06 1.97
N GLY A 1014 -24.25 33.49 2.06
CA GLY A 1014 -23.93 34.92 2.09
C GLY A 1014 -24.31 35.63 0.78
N GLY A 1015 -24.36 36.95 0.83
CA GLY A 1015 -24.54 37.82 -0.35
C GLY A 1015 -23.43 38.86 -0.41
N GLY A 1016 -22.75 38.96 -1.55
CA GLY A 1016 -21.68 39.92 -1.82
C GLY A 1016 -20.49 39.87 -0.86
N HIS A 1017 -20.63 40.46 0.33
CA HIS A 1017 -19.58 40.57 1.35
C HIS A 1017 -20.03 39.98 2.70
N PHE A 1018 -19.20 39.12 3.30
CA PHE A 1018 -19.51 38.36 4.53
C PHE A 1018 -19.88 39.25 5.73
N SER A 1019 -19.38 40.49 5.80
CA SER A 1019 -19.68 41.40 6.91
C SER A 1019 -21.12 41.91 6.97
N TRP A 1020 -21.95 41.63 5.96
CA TRP A 1020 -23.33 42.13 5.91
C TRP A 1020 -24.34 41.15 6.52
N LEU A 1021 -24.02 39.85 6.56
CA LEU A 1021 -24.88 38.84 7.20
C LEU A 1021 -24.56 38.78 8.71
N THR A 1022 -25.03 39.80 9.44
CA THR A 1022 -24.73 39.99 10.87
C THR A 1022 -25.75 39.38 11.83
N THR A 1023 -26.90 38.94 11.32
CA THR A 1023 -28.00 38.36 12.09
C THR A 1023 -28.57 37.17 11.35
N MET A 1024 -28.98 36.13 12.10
CA MET A 1024 -29.62 34.93 11.54
C MET A 1024 -31.15 35.08 11.56
N PRO A 1025 -31.90 34.41 10.65
CA PRO A 1025 -33.34 34.32 10.76
C PRO A 1025 -33.75 33.62 12.08
N ILE A 1026 -34.97 33.90 12.53
CA ILE A 1026 -35.53 33.23 13.70
C ILE A 1026 -36.01 31.85 13.27
N ASP A 1027 -35.42 30.82 13.87
CA ASP A 1027 -35.87 29.43 13.72
C ASP A 1027 -36.66 29.00 14.96
N SER A 1028 -37.77 28.29 14.76
CA SER A 1028 -38.50 27.64 15.84
C SER A 1028 -37.69 26.49 16.48
N THR A 1029 -36.70 25.97 15.77
CA THR A 1029 -35.78 24.94 16.24
C THR A 1029 -34.39 25.55 16.45
N PRO A 1030 -33.88 25.59 17.70
CA PRO A 1030 -32.57 26.15 17.98
C PRO A 1030 -31.46 25.33 17.32
N ASP A 1031 -30.34 25.99 16.99
CA ASP A 1031 -29.08 25.36 16.56
C ASP A 1031 -29.18 24.48 15.31
N ARG A 1032 -30.07 24.85 14.37
CA ARG A 1032 -30.30 24.13 13.09
C ARG A 1032 -30.09 24.98 11.84
N ILE A 1033 -29.43 26.13 11.98
CA ILE A 1033 -29.04 26.97 10.85
C ILE A 1033 -27.51 26.97 10.72
N MET A 1034 -27.03 26.85 9.48
CA MET A 1034 -25.64 27.03 9.09
C MET A 1034 -25.52 28.08 7.98
N VAL A 1035 -24.33 28.61 7.77
CA VAL A 1035 -24.05 29.57 6.67
C VAL A 1035 -23.19 28.92 5.59
N GLU A 1036 -23.42 29.26 4.32
CA GLU A 1036 -22.63 28.80 3.17
C GLU A 1036 -21.85 29.98 2.57
N TYR A 1037 -20.58 29.73 2.21
CA TYR A 1037 -19.74 30.68 1.51
C TYR A 1037 -19.05 30.04 0.31
N HIS A 1038 -19.12 30.71 -0.84
CA HIS A 1038 -18.37 30.35 -2.05
C HIS A 1038 -17.12 31.19 -2.12
N ASN A 1039 -15.98 30.61 -2.50
CA ASN A 1039 -14.74 31.34 -2.64
C ASN A 1039 -14.06 31.04 -3.98
N TYR A 1040 -13.91 32.07 -4.80
CA TYR A 1040 -13.14 32.02 -6.05
C TYR A 1040 -12.05 33.08 -6.06
N THR A 1041 -11.59 33.53 -4.92
CA THR A 1041 -10.54 34.53 -4.82
C THR A 1041 -9.16 33.86 -5.01
N PRO A 1042 -8.33 34.27 -5.99
CA PRO A 1042 -8.51 35.30 -7.01
C PRO A 1042 -9.15 34.75 -8.30
N SER A 1043 -10.18 35.43 -8.80
CA SER A 1043 -10.98 34.95 -9.95
C SER A 1043 -10.19 34.74 -11.25
N LEU A 1044 -9.11 35.52 -11.44
CA LEU A 1044 -8.22 35.35 -12.60
C LEU A 1044 -7.43 34.03 -12.58
N PHE A 1045 -7.27 33.43 -11.41
CA PHE A 1045 -6.69 32.11 -11.24
C PHE A 1045 -7.77 31.04 -11.21
N THR A 1046 -8.81 31.20 -10.40
CA THR A 1046 -9.78 30.15 -10.08
C THR A 1046 -10.88 29.93 -11.14
N ILE A 1047 -11.25 30.97 -11.90
CA ILE A 1047 -12.42 30.95 -12.79
C ILE A 1047 -12.04 30.91 -14.27
N ILE A 1048 -11.12 31.77 -14.72
CA ILE A 1048 -10.86 31.93 -16.18
C ILE A 1048 -9.76 31.01 -16.69
N HIS A 1049 -9.98 30.42 -17.87
CA HIS A 1049 -9.04 29.50 -18.52
C HIS A 1049 -8.29 30.11 -19.71
N THR A 1050 -8.76 31.25 -20.21
CA THR A 1050 -8.13 32.03 -21.26
C THR A 1050 -8.24 33.52 -20.95
N ASP A 1051 -7.34 34.32 -21.52
CA ASP A 1051 -7.33 35.78 -21.32
C ASP A 1051 -8.68 36.40 -21.66
N GLN A 1052 -9.21 37.16 -20.72
CA GLN A 1052 -10.48 37.85 -20.87
C GLN A 1052 -10.25 39.36 -20.98
N SER A 1053 -11.24 40.08 -21.49
CA SER A 1053 -11.21 41.55 -21.58
C SER A 1053 -11.01 42.26 -20.23
N TRP A 1054 -11.30 41.58 -19.12
CA TRP A 1054 -11.21 42.09 -17.76
C TRP A 1054 -10.00 41.56 -16.97
N GLY A 1055 -9.15 40.74 -17.60
CA GLY A 1055 -7.89 40.32 -17.01
C GLY A 1055 -7.28 39.09 -17.66
N ASN A 1056 -5.97 38.97 -17.53
CA ASN A 1056 -5.23 37.82 -18.04
C ASN A 1056 -5.36 36.62 -17.08
N THR A 1057 -5.52 35.42 -17.64
CA THR A 1057 -5.49 34.19 -16.86
C THR A 1057 -4.19 34.08 -16.08
N LYS A 1058 -4.30 33.68 -14.82
CA LYS A 1058 -3.18 33.40 -13.94
C LYS A 1058 -2.98 31.90 -13.80
N TYR A 1059 -1.73 31.47 -13.84
CA TYR A 1059 -1.35 30.05 -13.74
C TYR A 1059 -0.65 29.74 -12.43
N PHE A 1060 -0.08 30.75 -11.79
CA PHE A 1060 0.75 30.60 -10.60
C PHE A 1060 0.17 31.46 -9.49
N TRP A 1061 -0.41 30.82 -8.48
CA TRP A 1061 -0.92 31.48 -7.29
C TRP A 1061 -0.14 30.95 -6.09
N GLY A 1062 0.34 31.89 -5.28
CA GLY A 1062 1.14 31.62 -4.11
C GLY A 1062 2.61 31.93 -4.30
N SER A 1063 3.21 32.53 -3.27
CA SER A 1063 4.57 33.08 -3.31
C SER A 1063 5.63 32.03 -3.67
N ALA A 1064 5.45 30.78 -3.20
CA ALA A 1064 6.31 29.64 -3.51
C ALA A 1064 6.18 29.14 -4.98
N TYR A 1065 5.05 29.41 -5.63
CA TYR A 1065 4.72 28.88 -6.95
C TYR A 1065 4.91 29.90 -8.08
N HIS A 1066 5.30 31.12 -7.74
CA HIS A 1066 5.55 32.17 -8.73
C HIS A 1066 6.68 31.79 -9.68
N TYR A 1067 6.35 31.69 -10.97
CA TYR A 1067 7.30 31.31 -12.00
C TYR A 1067 8.03 32.53 -12.55
N ALA A 1068 9.35 32.60 -12.36
CA ALA A 1068 10.18 33.71 -12.81
C ALA A 1068 10.26 33.83 -14.34
N GLY A 1069 10.06 32.73 -15.08
CA GLY A 1069 10.06 32.73 -16.54
C GLY A 1069 8.80 33.34 -17.17
N ASN A 1070 7.71 33.52 -16.40
CA ASN A 1070 6.50 34.18 -16.87
C ASN A 1070 5.78 34.98 -15.76
N PRO A 1071 6.39 36.08 -15.29
CA PRO A 1071 5.85 36.84 -14.16
C PRO A 1071 4.48 37.48 -14.45
N SER A 1072 4.13 37.65 -15.73
CA SER A 1072 2.82 38.16 -16.15
C SER A 1072 1.65 37.23 -15.78
N ARG A 1073 1.95 35.94 -15.56
CA ARG A 1073 1.00 34.89 -15.20
C ARG A 1073 0.97 34.56 -13.70
N ASN A 1074 1.84 35.19 -12.91
CA ASN A 1074 1.78 35.14 -11.46
C ASN A 1074 0.64 36.02 -10.96
N VAL A 1075 -0.06 35.56 -9.94
CA VAL A 1075 -1.03 36.38 -9.23
C VAL A 1075 -0.28 37.41 -8.38
N GLY A 1076 -0.59 38.69 -8.57
CA GLY A 1076 -0.04 39.76 -7.72
C GLY A 1076 -0.85 40.00 -6.45
N PHE A 1077 -2.18 39.95 -6.57
CA PHE A 1077 -3.15 40.11 -5.49
C PHE A 1077 -4.55 39.74 -6.03
N PRO A 1078 -5.47 39.21 -5.20
CA PRO A 1078 -5.25 38.70 -3.84
C PRO A 1078 -4.44 37.38 -3.79
N ALA A 1079 -3.62 37.25 -2.75
CA ALA A 1079 -2.72 36.12 -2.50
C ALA A 1079 -3.09 35.41 -1.17
N GLU A 1080 -2.26 34.48 -0.69
CA GLU A 1080 -2.56 33.60 0.46
C GLU A 1080 -3.06 34.38 1.68
N GLY A 1081 -2.33 35.42 2.11
CA GLY A 1081 -2.70 36.19 3.30
C GLY A 1081 -4.03 36.97 3.17
N TYR A 1082 -4.50 37.24 1.96
CA TYR A 1082 -5.84 37.82 1.77
C TYR A 1082 -6.91 36.75 1.94
N THR A 1083 -6.73 35.59 1.31
CA THR A 1083 -7.61 34.43 1.49
C THR A 1083 -7.70 34.03 2.97
N ASP A 1084 -6.56 33.97 3.68
CA ASP A 1084 -6.51 33.72 5.12
C ASP A 1084 -7.34 34.73 5.92
N SER A 1085 -7.26 36.02 5.55
CA SER A 1085 -8.06 37.06 6.21
C SER A 1085 -9.57 36.89 5.98
N GLU A 1086 -9.98 36.39 4.81
CA GLU A 1086 -11.39 36.08 4.53
C GLU A 1086 -11.88 34.89 5.36
N PHE A 1087 -11.09 33.82 5.46
CA PHE A 1087 -11.41 32.67 6.31
C PHE A 1087 -11.41 33.02 7.80
N GLN A 1088 -10.49 33.87 8.24
CA GLN A 1088 -10.46 34.40 9.61
C GLN A 1088 -11.74 35.16 9.95
N LEU A 1089 -12.26 35.96 9.02
CA LEU A 1089 -13.51 36.70 9.20
C LEU A 1089 -14.73 35.76 9.26
N LEU A 1090 -14.75 34.69 8.45
CA LEU A 1090 -15.79 33.65 8.57
C LEU A 1090 -15.76 32.98 9.94
N LYS A 1091 -14.56 32.66 10.44
CA LYS A 1091 -14.37 32.05 11.76
C LYS A 1091 -14.89 32.96 12.88
N GLU A 1092 -14.43 34.21 12.93
CA GLU A 1092 -14.81 35.18 13.96
C GLU A 1092 -16.31 35.52 13.92
N GLN A 1093 -16.88 35.59 12.72
CA GLN A 1093 -18.26 36.00 12.55
C GLN A 1093 -19.27 34.89 12.87
N TYR A 1094 -18.93 33.63 12.58
CA TYR A 1094 -19.85 32.49 12.66
C TYR A 1094 -19.36 31.37 13.57
N VAL A 1095 -18.20 30.77 13.25
CA VAL A 1095 -17.69 29.58 13.94
C VAL A 1095 -17.50 29.84 15.44
N ASP A 1096 -16.88 30.97 15.79
CA ASP A 1096 -16.64 31.37 17.18
C ASP A 1096 -17.92 31.69 17.96
N LYS A 1097 -19.04 31.87 17.26
CA LYS A 1097 -20.37 32.08 17.84
C LYS A 1097 -21.22 30.80 17.82
N GLY A 1098 -20.62 29.66 17.47
CA GLY A 1098 -21.30 28.36 17.39
C GLY A 1098 -22.19 28.19 16.16
N ILE A 1099 -22.06 29.05 15.14
CA ILE A 1099 -22.79 28.94 13.88
C ILE A 1099 -21.91 28.18 12.88
N PRO A 1100 -22.33 27.00 12.40
CA PRO A 1100 -21.53 26.21 11.46
C PRO A 1100 -21.39 26.92 10.10
N VAL A 1101 -20.23 26.75 9.47
CA VAL A 1101 -19.93 27.28 8.14
C VAL A 1101 -19.71 26.11 7.18
N LEU A 1102 -20.45 26.10 6.07
CA LEU A 1102 -20.23 25.26 4.92
C LEU A 1102 -19.41 26.06 3.89
N ILE A 1103 -18.23 25.56 3.53
CA ILE A 1103 -17.53 26.07 2.35
C ILE A 1103 -18.17 25.37 1.14
N GLY A 1104 -18.95 26.12 0.38
CA GLY A 1104 -19.70 25.62 -0.77
C GLY A 1104 -18.78 25.47 -1.98
N GLU A 1105 -19.02 26.22 -3.04
CA GLU A 1105 -18.15 26.17 -4.21
C GLU A 1105 -16.78 26.80 -3.96
N PHE A 1106 -15.75 26.00 -4.19
CA PHE A 1106 -14.34 26.36 -4.09
C PHE A 1106 -13.57 25.58 -5.15
N GLN A 1107 -12.93 26.27 -6.11
CA GLN A 1107 -12.21 25.58 -7.18
C GLN A 1107 -11.03 26.38 -7.73
N ALA A 1108 -10.07 25.65 -8.33
CA ALA A 1108 -9.09 26.18 -9.27
C ALA A 1108 -9.25 25.45 -10.61
N ALA A 1109 -10.27 25.83 -11.39
CA ALA A 1109 -10.64 25.10 -12.58
C ALA A 1109 -9.64 25.30 -13.74
N GLY A 1110 -9.48 24.27 -14.57
CA GLY A 1110 -8.67 24.31 -15.79
C GLY A 1110 -7.17 24.54 -15.57
N LYS A 1111 -6.63 24.03 -14.44
CA LYS A 1111 -5.19 23.97 -14.15
C LYS A 1111 -4.70 22.54 -14.34
N SER A 1112 -4.62 22.09 -15.59
CA SER A 1112 -3.92 20.85 -15.92
C SER A 1112 -2.43 21.05 -15.59
N TYR A 1113 -1.88 20.16 -14.76
CA TYR A 1113 -0.49 20.08 -14.29
C TYR A 1113 0.51 20.78 -15.23
N LEU A 1114 1.17 21.83 -14.72
CA LEU A 1114 2.34 22.45 -15.33
C LEU A 1114 3.61 21.82 -14.77
#